data_AF-A0A8C8XES3-F1
#
_entry.id   AF-A0A8C8XES3-F1
#
_cell.length_a   1.000
_cell.length_b   1.000
_cell.length_c   1.000
_cell.angle_alpha   90.00
_cell.angle_beta   90.00
_cell.angle_gamma   90.00
#
_symmetry.space_group_name_H-M   'P 1'
#
loop_
_entity.id
_entity.type
_entity.pdbx_description
1 polymer ?
#
loop_
_entity_poly.entity_id
_entity_poly.type
_entity_poly.pdbx_seq_one_letter_code
_entity_poly.pdbx_strand_id
1 'polypeptide(L)'
;MANVGLQFQASAGDADPQSRPLLLLGQLHHLHRVPWSHVRGKLQPRVTEELWQAALSTLNPNPTDSCPLYLNYATVAALPSRVSRHNSPSAAHFVTRLVRTCLPPGTHRCILMVCERSDAFASACALARAFPLFTHRSGASRRTEKKTVTVEFFLVGQDNGPVEVSTLQCLTNATEGVRLAARIVDTPCNEMNTDTFLEEIKKVGKDLGITPTIIRDEELKTRGFGGIYGVGKAALHPPALAVLSHTPEGATQTIAWVGKGIVYDTGGLSIKGKTTMPGMKRDCGGAAAVLGAFRAAIKQGFKDNLHAVFCLAENSVGPNATRPDDIHLLYSGKTVEINNTDAEGRLVLADGVSYACKDLGADIILDIATLTGAQGIATGKYHAAVLTNSAEWEAACVKAGTRCGDLVHPLVYCPELHFSEFTSAVADMKNSVADRDNSPSSCAGLFIASHIGFDWPGVWVHLDIAAPVHAVSPGSPGVSSPRLPPTPPPAHTARRPGHSHPLVHPEPLSVSGLSSSAAFLCGGSHCLWPDLGQPCPWSLVSSSPEIEWLLRTALLLGWRPRAFGSPFIPPKKTPGVGARGQRAIPPPDSVLSVAGWQEGGPRAERGVDALALAREPLPARVGLPRGSGSAWRRVSSLPFAHRGSVPRASAWLSCWHSSAGPLRTLC
;
A
#
# COMPACT_ATOMS: atom_id res chain seq x y z
N MET A 1 4.43 -20.28 12.53
CA MET A 1 3.77 -19.50 11.46
C MET A 1 4.76 -18.98 10.43
N ALA A 2 6.00 -18.62 10.80
CA ALA A 2 7.03 -18.27 9.82
C ALA A 2 7.55 -19.49 9.02
N ASN A 3 8.08 -19.24 7.81
CA ASN A 3 8.69 -20.25 6.91
C ASN A 3 7.76 -21.44 6.57
N VAL A 4 6.50 -21.13 6.29
CA VAL A 4 5.49 -22.12 5.91
C VAL A 4 5.24 -22.04 4.40
N GLY A 5 5.29 -23.16 3.69
CA GLY A 5 4.78 -23.26 2.31
C GLY A 5 3.25 -23.25 2.32
N LEU A 6 2.63 -22.40 1.49
CA LEU A 6 1.18 -22.31 1.34
C LEU A 6 0.82 -22.87 -0.03
N GLN A 7 -0.11 -23.83 -0.08
CA GLN A 7 -0.49 -24.52 -1.32
C GLN A 7 -2.01 -24.48 -1.48
N PHE A 8 -2.49 -23.91 -2.57
CA PHE A 8 -3.91 -23.92 -2.91
C PHE A 8 -4.22 -25.14 -3.78
N GLN A 9 -5.14 -25.99 -3.33
CA GLN A 9 -5.49 -27.23 -4.02
C GLN A 9 -7.01 -27.38 -4.12
N ALA A 10 -7.48 -28.02 -5.20
CA ALA A 10 -8.90 -28.31 -5.38
C ALA A 10 -9.44 -29.25 -4.29
N SER A 11 -8.60 -30.17 -3.81
CA SER A 11 -8.84 -30.88 -2.56
C SER A 11 -7.53 -31.17 -1.84
N ALA A 12 -7.55 -31.11 -0.51
CA ALA A 12 -6.46 -31.61 0.31
C ALA A 12 -6.45 -33.15 0.39
N GLY A 13 -7.51 -33.83 -0.05
CA GLY A 13 -7.69 -35.27 0.15
C GLY A 13 -7.98 -35.65 1.61
N ASP A 14 -8.12 -36.94 1.87
CA ASP A 14 -8.48 -37.50 3.17
C ASP A 14 -7.24 -37.72 4.05
N ALA A 15 -7.36 -37.45 5.34
CA ALA A 15 -6.30 -37.68 6.33
C ALA A 15 -6.86 -37.59 7.76
N ASP A 16 -6.40 -38.48 8.65
CA ASP A 16 -6.69 -38.38 10.08
C ASP A 16 -6.11 -37.06 10.64
N PRO A 17 -6.88 -36.28 11.44
CA PRO A 17 -6.40 -35.05 12.06
C PRO A 17 -5.07 -35.17 12.82
N GLN A 18 -4.76 -36.32 13.41
CA GLN A 18 -3.47 -36.55 14.07
C GLN A 18 -2.29 -36.48 13.09
N SER A 19 -2.49 -37.00 11.88
CA SER A 19 -1.48 -37.00 10.82
C SER A 19 -1.39 -35.66 10.10
N ARG A 20 -2.55 -35.03 9.87
CA ARG A 20 -2.65 -33.72 9.22
C ARG A 20 -3.67 -32.86 9.97
N PRO A 21 -3.19 -32.02 10.91
CA PRO A 21 -4.05 -31.13 11.65
C PRO A 21 -4.89 -30.22 10.75
N LEU A 22 -6.14 -29.98 11.14
CA LEU A 22 -7.17 -29.35 10.33
C LEU A 22 -7.79 -28.13 11.02
N LEU A 23 -7.94 -27.04 10.27
CA LEU A 23 -8.80 -25.91 10.61
C LEU A 23 -9.91 -25.77 9.57
N LEU A 24 -11.16 -25.86 10.00
CA LEU A 24 -12.33 -25.48 9.20
C LEU A 24 -12.72 -24.05 9.55
N LEU A 25 -12.89 -23.19 8.54
CA LEU A 25 -13.13 -21.77 8.73
C LEU A 25 -14.21 -21.29 7.78
N GLY A 26 -15.19 -20.53 8.28
CA GLY A 26 -16.24 -19.95 7.45
C GLY A 26 -17.25 -19.15 8.25
N GLN A 27 -18.18 -18.47 7.60
CA GLN A 27 -19.34 -17.91 8.29
C GLN A 27 -20.24 -19.05 8.78
N LEU A 28 -20.85 -18.90 9.96
CA LEU A 28 -21.59 -20.00 10.60
C LEU A 28 -22.66 -20.62 9.69
N HIS A 29 -23.44 -19.80 8.99
CA HIS A 29 -24.47 -20.29 8.07
C HIS A 29 -23.89 -21.00 6.84
N HIS A 30 -22.66 -20.67 6.42
CA HIS A 30 -21.95 -21.42 5.38
C HIS A 30 -21.41 -22.75 5.89
N LEU A 31 -20.90 -22.79 7.13
CA LEU A 31 -20.42 -24.02 7.76
C LEU A 31 -21.53 -25.08 7.88
N HIS A 32 -22.76 -24.68 8.21
CA HIS A 32 -23.92 -25.58 8.22
C HIS A 32 -24.29 -26.16 6.85
N ARG A 33 -23.82 -25.57 5.74
CA ARG A 33 -24.07 -26.07 4.38
C ARG A 33 -23.04 -27.10 3.92
N VAL A 34 -21.99 -27.34 4.69
CA VAL A 34 -20.98 -28.34 4.36
C VAL A 34 -21.52 -29.74 4.69
N PRO A 35 -21.71 -30.63 3.69
CA PRO A 35 -22.23 -31.96 3.96
C PRO A 35 -21.17 -32.81 4.68
N TRP A 36 -21.61 -33.66 5.61
CA TRP A 36 -20.72 -34.57 6.34
C TRP A 36 -19.87 -35.42 5.39
N SER A 37 -20.42 -35.85 4.25
CA SER A 37 -19.70 -36.61 3.23
C SER A 37 -18.44 -35.92 2.69
N HIS A 38 -18.39 -34.59 2.71
CA HIS A 38 -17.22 -33.81 2.26
C HIS A 38 -16.11 -33.73 3.32
N VAL A 39 -16.48 -33.70 4.61
CA VAL A 39 -15.51 -33.52 5.72
C VAL A 39 -15.15 -34.83 6.42
N ARG A 40 -15.96 -35.89 6.30
CA ARG A 40 -15.77 -37.16 7.01
C ARG A 40 -14.38 -37.77 6.79
N GLY A 41 -13.85 -37.73 5.58
CA GLY A 41 -12.54 -38.30 5.26
C GLY A 41 -11.35 -37.55 5.89
N LYS A 42 -11.59 -36.32 6.37
CA LYS A 42 -10.60 -35.49 7.08
C LYS A 42 -10.76 -35.52 8.60
N LEU A 43 -11.79 -36.19 9.10
CA LEU A 43 -12.26 -36.10 10.49
C LEU A 43 -12.41 -37.48 11.14
N GLN A 44 -12.81 -38.49 10.37
CA GLN A 44 -12.93 -39.86 10.86
C GLN A 44 -11.56 -40.50 11.08
N PRO A 45 -11.45 -41.44 12.04
CA PRO A 45 -12.50 -41.88 12.97
C PRO A 45 -12.62 -40.98 14.23
N ARG A 46 -11.88 -39.86 14.30
CA ARG A 46 -11.74 -39.04 15.52
C ARG A 46 -12.97 -38.23 15.88
N VAL A 47 -13.69 -37.77 14.87
CA VAL A 47 -14.90 -36.96 15.00
C VAL A 47 -16.02 -37.69 14.27
N THR A 48 -17.16 -37.85 14.95
CA THR A 48 -18.37 -38.44 14.35
C THR A 48 -19.26 -37.35 13.77
N GLU A 49 -20.27 -37.74 12.99
CA GLU A 49 -21.24 -36.80 12.42
C GLU A 49 -22.01 -36.06 13.52
N GLU A 50 -22.36 -36.77 14.60
CA GLU A 50 -23.07 -36.19 15.75
C GLU A 50 -22.22 -35.12 16.43
N LEU A 51 -20.92 -35.38 16.63
CA LEU A 51 -20.00 -34.41 17.23
C LEU A 51 -19.80 -33.18 16.33
N TRP A 52 -19.72 -33.39 15.01
CA TRP A 52 -19.65 -32.29 14.03
C TRP A 52 -20.88 -31.39 14.12
N GLN A 53 -22.08 -31.95 14.10
CA GLN A 53 -23.32 -31.18 14.19
C GLN A 53 -23.48 -30.48 15.55
N ALA A 54 -23.09 -31.14 16.64
CA ALA A 54 -23.07 -30.55 17.97
C ALA A 54 -22.11 -29.36 18.04
N ALA A 55 -20.89 -29.50 17.50
CA ALA A 55 -19.91 -28.42 17.48
C ALA A 55 -20.43 -27.19 16.71
N LEU A 56 -21.01 -27.39 15.52
CA LEU A 56 -21.61 -26.28 14.76
C LEU A 56 -22.74 -25.60 15.54
N SER A 57 -23.59 -26.36 16.20
CA SER A 57 -24.72 -25.84 16.98
C SER A 57 -24.29 -25.04 18.22
N THR A 58 -23.07 -25.25 18.73
CA THR A 58 -22.52 -24.49 19.86
C THR A 58 -21.87 -23.17 19.48
N LEU A 59 -21.51 -22.97 18.20
CA LEU A 59 -20.84 -21.75 17.77
C LEU A 59 -21.79 -20.55 17.81
N ASN A 60 -21.35 -19.46 18.44
CA ASN A 60 -22.10 -18.21 18.53
C ASN A 60 -21.19 -17.00 18.23
N PRO A 61 -20.83 -16.75 16.95
CA PRO A 61 -19.84 -15.74 16.58
C PRO A 61 -20.29 -14.32 16.93
N ASN A 62 -19.60 -13.69 17.89
CA ASN A 62 -19.73 -12.27 18.23
C ASN A 62 -18.39 -11.65 18.74
N PRO A 63 -17.48 -11.19 17.85
CA PRO A 63 -17.57 -11.23 16.39
C PRO A 63 -17.13 -12.58 15.79
N THR A 64 -16.33 -13.38 16.50
CA THR A 64 -15.84 -14.68 16.01
C THR A 64 -15.97 -15.71 17.11
N ASP A 65 -16.03 -16.98 16.75
CA ASP A 65 -16.04 -18.09 17.71
C ASP A 65 -15.29 -19.30 17.16
N SER A 66 -14.90 -20.24 18.02
CA SER A 66 -14.26 -21.48 17.58
C SER A 66 -14.49 -22.62 18.56
N CYS A 67 -14.63 -23.83 18.03
CA CYS A 67 -14.85 -25.06 18.77
C CYS A 67 -13.79 -26.10 18.39
N PRO A 68 -12.96 -26.58 19.34
CA PRO A 68 -12.09 -27.72 19.11
C PRO A 68 -12.91 -28.98 18.83
N LEU A 69 -12.65 -29.66 17.72
CA LEU A 69 -13.33 -30.90 17.34
C LEU A 69 -12.60 -32.13 17.89
N TYR A 70 -11.26 -32.09 17.92
CA TYR A 70 -10.45 -33.18 18.43
C TYR A 70 -9.12 -32.68 18.98
N LEU A 71 -8.99 -32.68 20.31
CA LEU A 71 -7.81 -32.21 21.03
C LEU A 71 -7.36 -30.84 20.49
N ASN A 72 -6.08 -30.70 20.13
CA ASN A 72 -5.55 -29.55 19.41
C ASN A 72 -5.33 -29.83 17.92
N TYR A 73 -5.79 -30.97 17.39
CA TYR A 73 -5.53 -31.43 16.02
C TYR A 73 -6.62 -31.04 15.00
N ALA A 74 -7.86 -30.83 15.44
CA ALA A 74 -8.94 -30.36 14.57
C ALA A 74 -9.77 -29.28 15.27
N THR A 75 -10.03 -28.18 14.56
CA THR A 75 -10.82 -27.05 15.06
C THR A 75 -11.76 -26.55 13.97
N VAL A 76 -12.99 -26.19 14.34
CA VAL A 76 -13.90 -25.38 13.51
C VAL A 76 -13.98 -23.96 14.06
N ALA A 77 -13.94 -22.95 13.20
CA ALA A 77 -13.98 -21.55 13.59
C ALA A 77 -14.98 -20.76 12.72
N ALA A 78 -15.81 -19.98 13.39
CA ALA A 78 -16.84 -19.15 12.78
C ALA A 78 -16.38 -17.69 12.64
N LEU A 79 -16.51 -17.17 11.42
CA LEU A 79 -16.37 -15.75 11.08
C LEU A 79 -17.60 -14.94 11.53
N PRO A 80 -17.50 -13.59 11.58
CA PRO A 80 -18.64 -12.74 11.88
C PRO A 80 -19.82 -12.99 10.95
N SER A 81 -21.02 -13.05 11.53
CA SER A 81 -22.27 -13.24 10.78
C SER A 81 -22.74 -11.96 10.07
N ARG A 82 -22.19 -10.80 10.44
CA ARG A 82 -22.53 -9.49 9.87
C ARG A 82 -21.27 -8.66 9.73
N VAL A 83 -21.18 -7.93 8.62
CA VAL A 83 -20.15 -6.92 8.38
C VAL A 83 -20.81 -5.60 7.99
N SER A 84 -20.16 -4.47 8.27
CA SER A 84 -20.66 -3.15 7.88
C SER A 84 -20.39 -2.87 6.39
N ARG A 85 -21.09 -1.89 5.82
CA ARG A 85 -20.98 -1.51 4.39
C ARG A 85 -19.57 -1.13 3.91
N HIS A 86 -18.68 -0.73 4.80
CA HIS A 86 -17.30 -0.35 4.49
C HIS A 86 -16.30 -1.48 4.75
N ASN A 87 -16.76 -2.67 5.14
CA ASN A 87 -15.92 -3.84 5.35
C ASN A 87 -16.16 -4.85 4.21
N SER A 88 -15.20 -5.75 4.02
CA SER A 88 -15.32 -6.83 3.04
C SER A 88 -16.36 -7.87 3.51
N PRO A 89 -17.29 -8.32 2.64
CA PRO A 89 -18.21 -9.43 2.91
C PRO A 89 -17.51 -10.69 3.42
N SER A 90 -16.33 -11.00 2.88
CA SER A 90 -15.45 -12.10 3.31
C SER A 90 -15.00 -12.06 4.77
N ALA A 91 -15.14 -10.92 5.45
CA ALA A 91 -14.58 -10.68 6.78
C ALA A 91 -13.07 -11.01 6.88
N ALA A 92 -12.32 -10.78 5.80
CA ALA A 92 -10.91 -11.17 5.61
C ALA A 92 -10.00 -10.88 6.83
N HIS A 93 -10.16 -9.75 7.50
CA HIS A 93 -9.33 -9.42 8.67
C HIS A 93 -9.46 -10.42 9.83
N PHE A 94 -10.64 -11.05 10.00
CA PHE A 94 -10.87 -12.07 11.01
C PHE A 94 -10.28 -13.43 10.62
N VAL A 95 -10.19 -13.73 9.32
CA VAL A 95 -9.54 -14.95 8.81
C VAL A 95 -8.09 -15.01 9.28
N THR A 96 -7.31 -13.95 9.09
CA THR A 96 -5.90 -13.91 9.54
C THR A 96 -5.78 -14.11 11.05
N ARG A 97 -6.70 -13.53 11.83
CA ARG A 97 -6.73 -13.68 13.30
C ARG A 97 -7.01 -15.14 13.70
N LEU A 98 -8.09 -15.71 13.18
CA LEU A 98 -8.51 -17.08 13.52
C LEU A 98 -7.47 -18.11 13.08
N VAL A 99 -6.83 -17.93 11.93
CA VAL A 99 -5.76 -18.84 11.48
C VAL A 99 -4.57 -18.80 12.43
N ARG A 100 -4.29 -17.67 13.09
CA ARG A 100 -3.19 -17.57 14.06
C ARG A 100 -3.52 -18.16 15.41
N THR A 101 -4.77 -18.06 15.83
CA THR A 101 -5.22 -18.50 17.15
C THR A 101 -5.70 -19.95 17.16
N CYS A 102 -6.34 -20.39 16.08
CA CYS A 102 -7.11 -21.63 16.03
C CYS A 102 -6.48 -22.70 15.15
N LEU A 103 -5.52 -22.37 14.26
CA LEU A 103 -4.85 -23.39 13.43
C LEU A 103 -3.96 -24.27 14.32
N PRO A 104 -4.25 -25.58 14.37
CA PRO A 104 -3.40 -26.55 15.06
C PRO A 104 -1.91 -26.48 14.67
N PRO A 105 -0.98 -26.77 15.61
CA PRO A 105 0.42 -26.95 15.29
C PRO A 105 0.64 -28.25 14.49
N GLY A 106 1.66 -28.27 13.63
CA GLY A 106 2.02 -29.44 12.84
C GLY A 106 2.95 -29.08 11.69
N THR A 107 3.58 -30.11 11.09
CA THR A 107 4.46 -29.95 9.92
C THR A 107 3.65 -29.88 8.62
N HIS A 108 2.65 -30.75 8.46
CA HIS A 108 1.69 -30.73 7.35
C HIS A 108 0.30 -30.41 7.90
N ARG A 109 -0.32 -29.31 7.46
CA ARG A 109 -1.61 -28.85 7.99
C ARG A 109 -2.58 -28.59 6.86
N CYS A 110 -3.87 -28.65 7.16
CA CYS A 110 -4.95 -28.36 6.23
C CYS A 110 -5.81 -27.21 6.75
N ILE A 111 -6.19 -26.30 5.85
CA ILE A 111 -7.24 -25.32 6.09
C ILE A 111 -8.34 -25.59 5.07
N LEU A 112 -9.56 -25.84 5.55
CA LEU A 112 -10.76 -25.88 4.72
C LEU A 112 -11.49 -24.55 4.89
N MET A 113 -11.41 -23.70 3.88
CA MET A 113 -12.08 -22.40 3.83
C MET A 113 -13.46 -22.54 3.18
N VAL A 114 -14.50 -22.17 3.91
CA VAL A 114 -15.90 -22.27 3.50
C VAL A 114 -16.45 -20.86 3.27
N CYS A 115 -16.65 -20.50 2.00
CA CYS A 115 -17.08 -19.17 1.60
C CYS A 115 -17.82 -19.17 0.26
N GLU A 116 -18.41 -18.04 -0.10
CA GLU A 116 -18.89 -17.83 -1.47
C GLU A 116 -17.71 -17.67 -2.43
N ARG A 117 -17.94 -17.90 -3.73
CA ARG A 117 -16.93 -17.75 -4.78
C ARG A 117 -16.36 -16.33 -4.83
N SER A 118 -17.21 -15.33 -4.65
CA SER A 118 -16.88 -13.89 -4.58
C SER A 118 -15.88 -13.55 -3.46
N ASP A 119 -15.86 -14.31 -2.36
CA ASP A 119 -15.01 -14.08 -1.19
C ASP A 119 -13.70 -14.88 -1.20
N ALA A 120 -13.53 -15.82 -2.16
CA ALA A 120 -12.39 -16.72 -2.19
C ALA A 120 -11.05 -15.97 -2.31
N PHE A 121 -11.01 -14.92 -3.14
CA PHE A 121 -9.80 -14.11 -3.34
C PHE A 121 -9.37 -13.39 -2.06
N ALA A 122 -10.28 -12.63 -1.43
CA ALA A 122 -10.00 -11.94 -0.18
C ALA A 122 -9.59 -12.90 0.94
N SER A 123 -10.26 -14.06 1.01
CA SER A 123 -9.96 -15.11 1.99
C SER A 123 -8.56 -15.70 1.78
N ALA A 124 -8.16 -15.97 0.52
CA ALA A 124 -6.82 -16.44 0.19
C ALA A 124 -5.74 -15.43 0.58
N CYS A 125 -5.95 -14.14 0.27
CA CYS A 125 -5.03 -13.07 0.66
C CYS A 125 -4.92 -12.96 2.20
N ALA A 126 -6.02 -13.10 2.94
CA ALA A 126 -6.00 -13.12 4.40
C ALA A 126 -5.28 -14.35 4.99
N LEU A 127 -5.44 -15.52 4.37
CA LEU A 127 -4.71 -16.73 4.73
C LEU A 127 -3.21 -16.54 4.53
N ALA A 128 -2.79 -15.95 3.41
CA ALA A 128 -1.39 -15.67 3.12
C ALA A 128 -0.73 -14.77 4.18
N ARG A 129 -1.44 -13.73 4.64
CA ARG A 129 -1.00 -12.82 5.72
C ARG A 129 -0.82 -13.52 7.07
N ALA A 130 -1.41 -14.69 7.28
CA ALA A 130 -1.21 -15.46 8.50
C ALA A 130 0.17 -16.14 8.57
N PHE A 131 0.90 -16.25 7.44
CA PHE A 131 2.14 -17.00 7.31
C PHE A 131 3.32 -16.12 6.83
N PRO A 132 3.91 -15.29 7.73
CA PRO A 132 5.04 -14.43 7.39
C PRO A 132 6.24 -15.23 6.87
N LEU A 133 7.07 -14.60 6.03
CA LEU A 133 8.32 -15.17 5.56
C LEU A 133 9.52 -14.74 6.42
N PHE A 134 9.52 -13.51 6.91
CA PHE A 134 10.67 -12.97 7.65
C PHE A 134 10.67 -13.43 9.12
N THR A 135 11.83 -13.90 9.61
CA THR A 135 12.09 -14.18 11.03
C THR A 135 13.58 -14.36 11.30
N HIS A 136 14.10 -13.72 12.35
CA HIS A 136 15.44 -13.96 12.91
C HIS A 136 15.44 -14.66 14.28
N ARG A 137 14.31 -15.26 14.68
CA ARG A 137 14.27 -16.05 15.92
C ARG A 137 15.20 -17.26 15.83
N SER A 138 16.20 -17.33 16.70
CA SER A 138 17.19 -18.42 16.76
C SER A 138 16.56 -19.82 16.94
N GLY A 139 15.44 -19.91 17.66
CA GLY A 139 14.68 -21.16 17.81
C GLY A 139 13.88 -21.58 16.56
N ALA A 140 13.54 -20.64 15.67
CA ALA A 140 12.87 -20.93 14.40
C ALA A 140 13.87 -21.43 13.33
N SER A 141 15.13 -20.96 13.40
CA SER A 141 16.24 -21.39 12.54
C SER A 141 16.71 -22.84 12.81
N ARG A 142 16.40 -23.43 13.98
CA ARG A 142 16.79 -24.80 14.33
C ARG A 142 15.88 -25.91 13.77
N ARG A 143 14.72 -25.59 13.19
CA ARG A 143 13.82 -26.60 12.62
C ARG A 143 14.03 -26.69 11.10
N THR A 144 14.81 -27.68 10.68
CA THR A 144 15.07 -28.06 9.28
C THR A 144 13.83 -28.58 8.54
N GLU A 145 12.78 -28.96 9.26
CA GLU A 145 11.55 -29.49 8.65
C GLU A 145 10.74 -28.41 7.93
N LYS A 146 10.53 -28.62 6.62
CA LYS A 146 9.68 -27.79 5.78
C LYS A 146 8.22 -27.92 6.20
N LYS A 147 7.66 -26.84 6.74
CA LYS A 147 6.24 -26.78 7.12
C LYS A 147 5.37 -26.41 5.93
N THR A 148 4.25 -27.10 5.75
CA THR A 148 3.33 -26.87 4.65
C THR A 148 1.89 -26.72 5.17
N VAL A 149 1.13 -25.82 4.56
CA VAL A 149 -0.31 -25.65 4.77
C VAL A 149 -0.98 -25.80 3.41
N THR A 150 -1.80 -26.83 3.28
CA THR A 150 -2.71 -26.99 2.14
C THR A 150 -4.00 -26.24 2.45
N VAL A 151 -4.44 -25.41 1.51
CA VAL A 151 -5.71 -24.68 1.57
C VAL A 151 -6.64 -25.29 0.54
N GLU A 152 -7.78 -25.78 1.00
CA GLU A 152 -8.91 -26.25 0.21
C GLU A 152 -10.06 -25.25 0.39
N PHE A 153 -10.76 -24.95 -0.70
CA PHE A 153 -11.94 -24.09 -0.69
C PHE A 153 -13.19 -24.94 -0.92
N PHE A 154 -14.16 -24.82 -0.02
CA PHE A 154 -15.51 -25.32 -0.24
C PHE A 154 -16.43 -24.14 -0.55
N LEU A 155 -16.85 -24.06 -1.81
CA LEU A 155 -17.68 -22.95 -2.28
C LEU A 155 -19.16 -23.22 -1.99
N VAL A 156 -19.84 -22.22 -1.44
CA VAL A 156 -21.28 -22.21 -1.20
C VAL A 156 -21.94 -21.12 -2.03
N GLY A 157 -23.27 -21.20 -2.21
CA GLY A 157 -24.03 -20.23 -3.01
C GLY A 157 -24.46 -20.79 -4.36
N GLN A 158 -24.66 -19.92 -5.35
CA GLN A 158 -25.11 -20.30 -6.69
C GLN A 158 -24.00 -21.01 -7.50
N ASP A 159 -22.73 -20.68 -7.24
CA ASP A 159 -21.57 -21.27 -7.94
C ASP A 159 -20.72 -22.19 -7.04
N ASN A 160 -21.37 -23.19 -6.47
CA ASN A 160 -20.77 -24.16 -5.53
C ASN A 160 -19.92 -25.27 -6.21
N GLY A 161 -19.66 -25.15 -7.52
CA GLY A 161 -18.76 -26.05 -8.25
C GLY A 161 -17.31 -25.98 -7.73
N PRO A 162 -16.45 -26.95 -8.11
CA PRO A 162 -15.05 -26.96 -7.71
C PRO A 162 -14.33 -25.67 -8.13
N VAL A 163 -13.28 -25.31 -7.39
CA VAL A 163 -12.43 -24.19 -7.76
C VAL A 163 -11.61 -24.57 -8.99
N GLU A 164 -11.71 -23.76 -10.05
CA GLU A 164 -10.99 -23.97 -11.29
C GLU A 164 -9.48 -23.86 -11.11
N VAL A 165 -8.72 -24.60 -11.92
CA VAL A 165 -7.25 -24.58 -11.88
C VAL A 165 -6.69 -23.18 -12.14
N SER A 166 -7.28 -22.44 -13.07
CA SER A 166 -6.99 -21.03 -13.37
C SER A 166 -7.14 -20.14 -12.13
N THR A 167 -8.21 -20.36 -11.36
CA THR A 167 -8.46 -19.64 -10.11
C THR A 167 -7.41 -19.99 -9.07
N LEU A 168 -7.09 -21.27 -8.87
CA LEU A 168 -6.05 -21.68 -7.91
C LEU A 168 -4.68 -21.09 -8.26
N GLN A 169 -4.35 -21.00 -9.56
CA GLN A 169 -3.14 -20.33 -10.04
C GLN A 169 -3.17 -18.83 -9.73
N CYS A 170 -4.29 -18.15 -9.97
CA CYS A 170 -4.50 -16.74 -9.61
C CYS A 170 -4.30 -16.51 -8.10
N LEU A 171 -4.93 -17.34 -7.25
CA LEU A 171 -4.77 -17.26 -5.79
C LEU A 171 -3.30 -17.47 -5.38
N THR A 172 -2.61 -18.43 -6.01
CA THR A 172 -1.18 -18.67 -5.74
C THR A 172 -0.35 -17.45 -6.11
N ASN A 173 -0.50 -16.91 -7.31
CA ASN A 173 0.24 -15.73 -7.78
C ASN A 173 0.01 -14.50 -6.89
N ALA A 174 -1.26 -14.21 -6.55
CA ALA A 174 -1.62 -13.09 -5.70
C ALA A 174 -1.06 -13.22 -4.28
N THR A 175 -1.17 -14.41 -3.68
CA THR A 175 -0.71 -14.66 -2.30
C THR A 175 0.81 -14.70 -2.17
N GLU A 176 1.52 -15.15 -3.20
CA GLU A 176 2.97 -14.98 -3.29
C GLU A 176 3.36 -13.50 -3.32
N GLY A 177 2.65 -12.68 -4.10
CA GLY A 177 2.83 -11.22 -4.13
C GLY A 177 2.60 -10.58 -2.75
N VAL A 178 1.53 -10.97 -2.06
CA VAL A 178 1.23 -10.51 -0.69
C VAL A 178 2.36 -10.87 0.29
N ARG A 179 2.87 -12.09 0.23
CA ARG A 179 3.94 -12.56 1.13
C ARG A 179 5.30 -11.96 0.77
N LEU A 180 5.55 -11.68 -0.50
CA LEU A 180 6.72 -10.93 -0.97
C LEU A 180 6.73 -9.53 -0.37
N ALA A 181 5.64 -8.78 -0.52
CA ALA A 181 5.50 -7.43 0.04
C ALA A 181 5.69 -7.44 1.57
N ALA A 182 5.04 -8.37 2.27
CA ALA A 182 5.18 -8.51 3.71
C ALA A 182 6.60 -8.85 4.15
N ARG A 183 7.30 -9.72 3.41
CA ARG A 183 8.71 -10.03 3.71
C ARG A 183 9.59 -8.80 3.62
N ILE A 184 9.46 -8.02 2.56
CA ILE A 184 10.27 -6.81 2.34
C ILE A 184 10.04 -5.82 3.49
N VAL A 185 8.78 -5.53 3.80
CA VAL A 185 8.38 -4.60 4.88
C VAL A 185 8.82 -5.07 6.27
N ASP A 186 8.81 -6.38 6.52
CA ASP A 186 9.22 -6.94 7.81
C ASP A 186 10.74 -7.07 7.95
N THR A 187 11.51 -7.03 6.86
CA THR A 187 12.98 -7.11 6.89
C THR A 187 13.55 -5.79 7.41
N PRO A 188 14.48 -5.79 8.38
CA PRO A 188 15.04 -4.56 8.94
C PRO A 188 15.98 -3.88 7.95
N CYS A 189 16.14 -2.55 8.05
CA CYS A 189 16.88 -1.75 7.08
C CYS A 189 18.37 -2.08 6.95
N ASN A 190 18.99 -2.66 7.98
CA ASN A 190 20.36 -3.15 7.89
C ASN A 190 20.52 -4.36 6.93
N GLU A 191 19.40 -5.01 6.55
CA GLU A 191 19.32 -6.10 5.57
C GLU A 191 18.51 -5.70 4.33
N MET A 192 17.54 -4.80 4.47
CA MET A 192 16.70 -4.27 3.39
C MET A 192 16.95 -2.76 3.22
N ASN A 193 18.11 -2.44 2.66
CA ASN A 193 18.51 -1.11 2.19
C ASN A 193 18.17 -0.92 0.70
N THR A 194 18.50 0.23 0.10
CA THR A 194 18.17 0.52 -1.30
C THR A 194 18.79 -0.50 -2.27
N ASP A 195 20.03 -0.94 -2.02
CA ASP A 195 20.73 -1.93 -2.85
C ASP A 195 20.03 -3.30 -2.83
N THR A 196 19.69 -3.77 -1.64
CA THR A 196 19.01 -5.07 -1.47
C THR A 196 17.57 -5.02 -1.98
N PHE A 197 16.89 -3.86 -1.89
CA PHE A 197 15.59 -3.68 -2.54
C PHE A 197 15.72 -3.74 -4.08
N LEU A 198 16.75 -3.11 -4.67
CA LEU A 198 17.03 -3.24 -6.11
C LEU A 198 17.26 -4.71 -6.52
N GLU A 199 17.93 -5.50 -5.67
CA GLU A 199 18.07 -6.94 -5.91
C GLU A 199 16.74 -7.68 -5.85
N GLU A 200 15.80 -7.30 -4.99
CA GLU A 200 14.43 -7.85 -5.02
C GLU A 200 13.68 -7.50 -6.31
N ILE A 201 13.82 -6.25 -6.79
CA ILE A 201 13.25 -5.82 -8.09
C ILE A 201 13.86 -6.64 -9.24
N LYS A 202 15.18 -6.84 -9.27
CA LYS A 202 15.87 -7.66 -10.27
C LYS A 202 15.43 -9.13 -10.22
N LYS A 203 15.23 -9.70 -9.02
CA LYS A 203 14.73 -11.07 -8.86
C LYS A 203 13.34 -11.23 -9.47
N VAL A 204 12.43 -10.29 -9.20
CA VAL A 204 11.08 -10.28 -9.80
C VAL A 204 11.16 -10.06 -11.30
N GLY A 205 11.98 -9.12 -11.76
CA GLY A 205 12.23 -8.88 -13.19
C GLY A 205 12.68 -10.16 -13.89
N LYS A 206 13.65 -10.88 -13.33
CA LYS A 206 14.12 -12.18 -13.85
C LYS A 206 13.02 -13.25 -13.90
N ASP A 207 12.18 -13.35 -12.88
CA ASP A 207 11.02 -14.29 -12.83
C ASP A 207 9.98 -13.95 -13.92
N LEU A 208 9.91 -12.69 -14.36
CA LEU A 208 8.99 -12.23 -15.40
C LEU A 208 9.64 -12.08 -16.78
N GLY A 209 10.95 -12.25 -16.91
CA GLY A 209 11.68 -11.96 -18.15
C GLY A 209 11.81 -10.46 -18.47
N ILE A 210 11.73 -9.58 -17.45
CA ILE A 210 11.80 -8.11 -17.58
C ILE A 210 13.11 -7.62 -16.96
N THR A 211 13.91 -6.86 -17.74
CA THR A 211 15.11 -6.18 -17.23
C THR A 211 14.71 -4.81 -16.67
N PRO A 212 15.01 -4.51 -15.39
CA PRO A 212 14.68 -3.21 -14.82
C PRO A 212 15.56 -2.09 -15.39
N THR A 213 14.96 -0.93 -15.65
CA THR A 213 15.70 0.33 -15.83
C THR A 213 16.02 0.90 -14.46
N ILE A 214 17.27 1.33 -14.22
CA ILE A 214 17.72 1.85 -12.93
C ILE A 214 18.46 3.17 -13.15
N ILE A 215 18.02 4.23 -12.47
CA ILE A 215 18.65 5.55 -12.40
C ILE A 215 19.10 5.74 -10.95
N ARG A 216 20.40 5.86 -10.70
CA ARG A 216 20.94 5.76 -9.33
C ARG A 216 21.94 6.87 -9.01
N ASP A 217 21.92 7.31 -7.77
CA ASP A 217 22.89 8.23 -7.17
C ASP A 217 23.10 9.53 -7.99
N GLU A 218 24.33 9.85 -8.41
CA GLU A 218 24.62 11.07 -9.19
C GLU A 218 23.88 11.12 -10.53
N GLU A 219 23.48 9.97 -11.12
CA GLU A 219 22.65 10.00 -12.34
C GLU A 219 21.28 10.65 -12.06
N LEU A 220 20.68 10.40 -10.89
CA LEU A 220 19.44 11.07 -10.48
C LEU A 220 19.62 12.58 -10.47
N LYS A 221 20.70 13.06 -9.85
CA LYS A 221 21.03 14.48 -9.77
C LYS A 221 21.24 15.10 -11.15
N THR A 222 22.06 14.47 -12.00
CA THR A 222 22.36 14.97 -13.35
C THR A 222 21.12 15.00 -14.23
N ARG A 223 20.18 14.05 -14.05
CA ARG A 223 18.92 13.98 -14.79
C ARG A 223 17.79 14.82 -14.18
N GLY A 224 18.04 15.54 -13.09
CA GLY A 224 17.07 16.47 -12.48
C GLY A 224 16.08 15.85 -11.50
N PHE A 225 16.32 14.64 -11.00
CA PHE A 225 15.52 13.99 -9.94
C PHE A 225 15.87 14.53 -8.55
N GLY A 226 15.70 15.84 -8.35
CA GLY A 226 16.11 16.51 -7.13
C GLY A 226 15.30 16.13 -5.88
N GLY A 227 14.09 15.60 -6.03
CA GLY A 227 13.30 15.06 -4.93
C GLY A 227 13.93 13.78 -4.37
N ILE A 228 14.07 12.75 -5.22
CA ILE A 228 14.64 11.44 -4.84
C ILE A 228 16.09 11.57 -4.39
N TYR A 229 16.92 12.26 -5.19
CA TYR A 229 18.33 12.49 -4.85
C TYR A 229 18.45 13.29 -3.55
N GLY A 230 17.69 14.39 -3.42
CA GLY A 230 17.70 15.24 -2.25
C GLY A 230 17.40 14.49 -0.95
N VAL A 231 16.40 13.60 -0.97
CA VAL A 231 16.03 12.79 0.19
C VAL A 231 17.13 11.78 0.54
N GLY A 232 17.68 11.06 -0.45
CA GLY A 232 18.59 9.94 -0.19
C GLY A 232 20.08 10.26 -0.09
N LYS A 233 20.53 11.47 -0.46
CA LYS A 233 21.97 11.83 -0.58
C LYS A 233 22.80 11.72 0.71
N ALA A 234 22.15 11.59 1.88
CA ALA A 234 22.83 11.43 3.17
C ALA A 234 23.02 9.97 3.60
N ALA A 235 22.38 9.02 2.91
CA ALA A 235 22.44 7.61 3.23
C ALA A 235 23.74 6.95 2.77
N LEU A 236 24.13 5.85 3.42
CA LEU A 236 25.26 5.02 2.98
C LEU A 236 24.97 4.32 1.65
N HIS A 237 23.74 3.79 1.51
CA HIS A 237 23.27 3.15 0.29
C HIS A 237 22.51 4.20 -0.52
N PRO A 238 22.96 4.53 -1.74
CA PRO A 238 22.46 5.69 -2.47
C PRO A 238 21.03 5.50 -2.96
N PRO A 239 20.30 6.60 -3.23
CA PRO A 239 18.96 6.56 -3.76
C PRO A 239 18.91 6.04 -5.20
N ALA A 240 17.77 5.49 -5.60
CA ALA A 240 17.52 5.00 -6.95
C ALA A 240 16.05 5.15 -7.37
N LEU A 241 15.82 5.50 -8.63
CA LEU A 241 14.57 5.22 -9.32
C LEU A 241 14.74 3.92 -10.10
N ALA A 242 13.86 2.95 -9.91
CA ALA A 242 13.86 1.72 -10.69
C ALA A 242 12.51 1.51 -11.37
N VAL A 243 12.51 0.91 -12.57
CA VAL A 243 11.31 0.72 -13.38
C VAL A 243 11.28 -0.68 -13.97
N LEU A 244 10.19 -1.41 -13.75
CA LEU A 244 9.84 -2.61 -14.52
C LEU A 244 8.73 -2.26 -15.51
N SER A 245 8.88 -2.66 -16.76
CA SER A 245 7.93 -2.33 -17.84
C SER A 245 7.43 -3.60 -18.52
N HIS A 246 6.12 -3.77 -18.57
CA HIS A 246 5.41 -4.78 -19.36
C HIS A 246 4.68 -4.05 -20.49
N THR A 247 5.07 -4.32 -21.74
CA THR A 247 4.52 -3.64 -22.93
C THR A 247 4.12 -4.68 -23.97
N PRO A 248 2.97 -5.35 -23.80
CA PRO A 248 2.52 -6.38 -24.70
C PRO A 248 2.04 -5.78 -26.03
N GLU A 249 2.13 -6.56 -27.11
CA GLU A 249 1.54 -6.16 -28.39
C GLU A 249 0.02 -5.97 -28.26
N GLY A 250 -0.50 -4.91 -28.89
CA GLY A 250 -1.93 -4.59 -28.87
C GLY A 250 -2.42 -3.87 -27.62
N ALA A 251 -1.53 -3.46 -26.71
CA ALA A 251 -1.88 -2.59 -25.59
C ALA A 251 -2.53 -1.28 -26.08
N THR A 252 -3.60 -0.87 -25.42
CA THR A 252 -4.38 0.33 -25.77
C THR A 252 -4.27 1.45 -24.74
N GLN A 253 -3.88 1.10 -23.51
CA GLN A 253 -3.66 2.04 -22.42
C GLN A 253 -2.26 1.87 -21.83
N THR A 254 -1.74 2.94 -21.23
CA THR A 254 -0.50 2.94 -20.48
C THR A 254 -0.75 3.28 -19.02
N ILE A 255 -0.45 2.33 -18.14
CA ILE A 255 -0.70 2.43 -16.71
C ILE A 255 0.65 2.44 -15.98
N ALA A 256 0.79 3.33 -14.99
CA ALA A 256 1.95 3.36 -14.11
C ALA A 256 1.54 3.21 -12.65
N TRP A 257 2.17 2.27 -11.96
CA TRP A 257 2.12 2.09 -10.51
C TRP A 257 3.40 2.63 -9.88
N VAL A 258 3.29 3.68 -9.07
CA VAL A 258 4.42 4.38 -8.46
C VAL A 258 4.45 4.11 -6.96
N GLY A 259 5.53 3.54 -6.45
CA GLY A 259 5.64 3.14 -5.04
C GLY A 259 6.65 3.96 -4.25
N LYS A 260 6.25 4.45 -3.07
CA LYS A 260 7.18 5.01 -2.06
C LYS A 260 8.08 3.91 -1.52
N GLY A 261 9.38 4.04 -1.73
CA GLY A 261 10.41 3.06 -1.34
C GLY A 261 11.39 3.61 -0.31
N ILE A 262 10.91 4.28 0.74
CA ILE A 262 11.79 4.74 1.82
C ILE A 262 12.19 3.56 2.71
N VAL A 263 13.39 3.00 2.51
CA VAL A 263 13.82 1.77 3.18
C VAL A 263 13.98 1.94 4.69
N TYR A 264 14.27 3.16 5.13
CA TYR A 264 14.18 3.59 6.51
C TYR A 264 13.99 5.09 6.59
N ASP A 265 13.14 5.54 7.52
CA ASP A 265 12.84 6.95 7.73
C ASP A 265 13.22 7.38 9.14
N THR A 266 14.32 8.12 9.26
CA THR A 266 14.71 8.77 10.52
C THR A 266 13.98 10.08 10.77
N GLY A 267 13.32 10.62 9.73
CA GLY A 267 12.82 11.98 9.60
C GLY A 267 13.84 13.00 9.12
N GLY A 268 15.09 12.59 8.85
CA GLY A 268 16.17 13.50 8.50
C GLY A 268 16.46 14.47 9.64
N LEU A 269 16.79 15.73 9.32
CA LEU A 269 17.06 16.74 10.33
C LEU A 269 15.82 17.15 11.15
N SER A 270 14.63 16.91 10.63
CA SER A 270 13.34 16.94 11.36
C SER A 270 13.13 15.61 12.08
N ILE A 271 14.12 15.24 12.90
CA ILE A 271 14.29 13.87 13.41
C ILE A 271 13.05 13.37 14.18
N LYS A 272 12.63 12.14 13.89
CA LYS A 272 11.56 11.48 14.63
C LYS A 272 11.95 11.25 16.08
N GLY A 273 10.97 11.42 16.98
CA GLY A 273 11.13 11.10 18.39
C GLY A 273 11.35 9.61 18.64
N LYS A 274 11.88 9.27 19.83
CA LYS A 274 12.21 7.90 20.24
C LYS A 274 11.07 6.89 20.04
N THR A 275 9.82 7.31 20.17
CA THR A 275 8.64 6.43 20.08
C THR A 275 8.01 6.38 18.69
N THR A 276 8.33 7.33 17.80
CA THR A 276 7.74 7.41 16.45
C THR A 276 8.67 6.85 15.37
N MET A 277 9.97 6.75 15.64
CA MET A 277 10.95 6.12 14.73
C MET A 277 10.87 4.58 14.67
N PRO A 278 10.64 3.84 15.78
CA PRO A 278 10.49 2.39 15.70
C PRO A 278 9.32 1.99 14.80
N GLY A 279 9.59 1.15 13.81
CA GLY A 279 8.62 0.75 12.80
C GLY A 279 8.82 1.40 11.43
N MET A 280 9.72 2.39 11.30
CA MET A 280 10.00 3.06 10.03
C MET A 280 10.75 2.21 8.99
N LYS A 281 11.17 0.99 9.34
CA LYS A 281 11.52 -0.03 8.32
C LYS A 281 10.39 -0.34 7.34
N ARG A 282 9.15 -0.01 7.73
CA ARG A 282 7.95 -0.27 6.94
C ARG A 282 7.67 0.82 5.91
N ASP A 283 8.49 1.86 5.87
CA ASP A 283 8.22 3.05 5.06
C ASP A 283 8.49 2.86 3.55
N CYS A 284 8.91 1.64 3.18
CA CYS A 284 9.00 1.14 1.82
C CYS A 284 7.77 0.31 1.40
N GLY A 285 6.70 0.34 2.21
CA GLY A 285 5.51 -0.49 2.01
C GLY A 285 4.79 -0.23 0.69
N GLY A 286 4.79 1.01 0.20
CA GLY A 286 4.22 1.36 -1.10
C GLY A 286 4.95 0.67 -2.25
N ALA A 287 6.28 0.78 -2.31
CA ALA A 287 7.11 0.09 -3.29
C ALA A 287 7.00 -1.43 -3.19
N ALA A 288 6.93 -1.98 -1.97
CA ALA A 288 6.77 -3.42 -1.75
C ALA A 288 5.41 -3.93 -2.26
N ALA A 289 4.33 -3.14 -2.05
CA ALA A 289 3.00 -3.42 -2.55
C ALA A 289 2.97 -3.44 -4.09
N VAL A 290 3.56 -2.41 -4.72
CA VAL A 290 3.68 -2.31 -6.18
C VAL A 290 4.47 -3.51 -6.73
N LEU A 291 5.59 -3.90 -6.12
CA LEU A 291 6.42 -5.01 -6.61
C LEU A 291 5.66 -6.35 -6.56
N GLY A 292 5.01 -6.63 -5.41
CA GLY A 292 4.21 -7.84 -5.22
C GLY A 292 3.04 -7.93 -6.18
N ALA A 293 2.37 -6.80 -6.42
CA ALA A 293 1.22 -6.76 -7.30
C ALA A 293 1.57 -6.79 -8.78
N PHE A 294 2.63 -6.08 -9.19
CA PHE A 294 3.13 -6.12 -10.56
C PHE A 294 3.44 -7.57 -10.95
N ARG A 295 4.16 -8.29 -10.09
CA ARG A 295 4.43 -9.72 -10.30
C ARG A 295 3.16 -10.54 -10.51
N ALA A 296 2.14 -10.37 -9.66
CA ALA A 296 0.91 -11.12 -9.77
C ALA A 296 0.13 -10.77 -11.05
N ALA A 297 0.04 -9.49 -11.40
CA ALA A 297 -0.65 -9.01 -12.60
C ALA A 297 0.00 -9.55 -13.88
N ILE A 298 1.33 -9.47 -14.00
CA ILE A 298 2.04 -9.97 -15.20
C ILE A 298 1.91 -11.49 -15.31
N LYS A 299 2.02 -12.25 -14.21
CA LYS A 299 1.78 -13.70 -14.21
C LYS A 299 0.35 -14.09 -14.55
N GLN A 300 -0.61 -13.19 -14.41
CA GLN A 300 -2.00 -13.39 -14.80
C GLN A 300 -2.30 -12.96 -16.24
N GLY A 301 -1.28 -12.53 -17.00
CA GLY A 301 -1.41 -12.20 -18.42
C GLY A 301 -2.03 -10.83 -18.68
N PHE A 302 -1.61 -9.81 -17.93
CA PHE A 302 -2.02 -8.42 -18.11
C PHE A 302 -1.91 -7.97 -19.58
N LYS A 303 -2.94 -7.23 -20.07
CA LYS A 303 -3.15 -6.99 -21.51
C LYS A 303 -2.73 -5.61 -22.01
N ASP A 304 -2.61 -4.62 -21.13
CA ASP A 304 -2.19 -3.26 -21.47
C ASP A 304 -0.75 -3.00 -21.03
N ASN A 305 -0.21 -1.81 -21.34
CA ASN A 305 1.11 -1.43 -20.85
C ASN A 305 1.01 -1.19 -19.34
N LEU A 306 1.90 -1.81 -18.58
CA LEU A 306 2.01 -1.62 -17.14
C LEU A 306 3.45 -1.36 -16.75
N HIS A 307 3.67 -0.25 -16.06
CA HIS A 307 4.95 0.14 -15.50
C HIS A 307 4.88 0.12 -13.97
N ALA A 308 5.87 -0.48 -13.33
CA ALA A 308 6.07 -0.37 -11.88
C ALA A 308 7.30 0.51 -11.62
N VAL A 309 7.08 1.69 -11.05
CA VAL A 309 8.11 2.69 -10.73
C VAL A 309 8.37 2.68 -9.23
N PHE A 310 9.62 2.48 -8.83
CA PHE A 310 10.05 2.36 -7.44
C PHE A 310 10.93 3.56 -7.06
N CYS A 311 10.47 4.37 -6.12
CA CYS A 311 11.18 5.57 -5.66
C CYS A 311 11.97 5.21 -4.38
N LEU A 312 13.20 4.71 -4.54
CA LEU A 312 14.00 4.14 -3.45
C LEU A 312 14.95 5.18 -2.84
N ALA A 313 14.88 5.37 -1.53
CA ALA A 313 15.82 6.18 -0.77
C ALA A 313 15.85 5.74 0.70
N GLU A 314 16.86 6.14 1.45
CA GLU A 314 16.84 6.13 2.91
C GLU A 314 16.89 7.58 3.39
N ASN A 315 15.95 7.98 4.25
CA ASN A 315 15.93 9.33 4.81
C ASN A 315 16.80 9.35 6.07
N SER A 316 18.10 9.57 5.87
CA SER A 316 19.13 9.49 6.91
C SER A 316 19.55 10.88 7.44
N VAL A 317 20.15 10.90 8.63
CA VAL A 317 20.79 12.09 9.20
C VAL A 317 22.29 12.05 8.90
N GLY A 318 22.83 13.16 8.38
CA GLY A 318 24.25 13.29 8.12
C GLY A 318 24.62 14.70 7.66
N PRO A 319 25.92 15.00 7.45
CA PRO A 319 26.37 16.32 6.98
C PRO A 319 25.76 16.75 5.64
N ASN A 320 25.45 15.76 4.79
CA ASN A 320 24.83 15.95 3.49
C ASN A 320 23.30 15.89 3.54
N ALA A 321 22.68 15.75 4.71
CA ALA A 321 21.22 15.70 4.82
C ALA A 321 20.59 16.99 4.31
N THR A 322 19.46 16.83 3.64
CA THR A 322 18.58 17.95 3.29
C THR A 322 18.18 18.68 4.56
N ARG A 323 18.21 20.00 4.50
CA ARG A 323 17.88 20.89 5.62
C ARG A 323 16.50 21.49 5.41
N PRO A 324 15.77 21.79 6.50
CA PRO A 324 14.77 22.84 6.41
C PRO A 324 15.41 24.11 5.80
N ASP A 325 14.67 24.79 4.93
CA ASP A 325 15.06 25.93 4.10
C ASP A 325 15.86 25.59 2.82
N ASP A 326 16.32 24.35 2.61
CA ASP A 326 16.86 23.96 1.30
C ASP A 326 15.75 24.06 0.24
N ILE A 327 16.09 24.49 -0.98
CA ILE A 327 15.18 24.49 -2.13
C ILE A 327 15.62 23.41 -3.12
N HIS A 328 14.72 22.47 -3.41
CA HIS A 328 14.97 21.40 -4.38
C HIS A 328 14.28 21.71 -5.71
N LEU A 329 14.99 21.53 -6.83
CA LEU A 329 14.38 21.47 -8.16
C LEU A 329 14.00 20.02 -8.45
N LEU A 330 12.69 19.72 -8.51
CA LEU A 330 12.18 18.38 -8.77
C LEU A 330 12.13 18.07 -10.27
N TYR A 331 11.96 16.80 -10.62
CA TYR A 331 11.90 16.30 -12.00
C TYR A 331 10.76 16.94 -12.82
N SER A 332 9.69 17.35 -12.14
CA SER A 332 8.62 18.15 -12.74
C SER A 332 9.10 19.48 -13.35
N GLY A 333 10.24 20.02 -12.88
CA GLY A 333 10.72 21.37 -13.16
C GLY A 333 10.30 22.41 -12.09
N LYS A 334 9.49 22.01 -11.11
CA LYS A 334 9.06 22.87 -9.99
C LYS A 334 10.08 22.90 -8.86
N THR A 335 10.18 24.06 -8.23
CA THR A 335 11.02 24.31 -7.05
C THR A 335 10.23 24.09 -5.77
N VAL A 336 10.83 23.40 -4.79
CA VAL A 336 10.19 23.07 -3.51
C VAL A 336 11.09 23.51 -2.36
N GLU A 337 10.62 24.46 -1.55
CA GLU A 337 11.22 24.84 -0.28
C GLU A 337 10.91 23.77 0.77
N ILE A 338 11.95 23.13 1.29
CA ILE A 338 11.79 22.08 2.30
C ILE A 338 11.57 22.73 3.65
N ASN A 339 10.36 22.66 4.21
CA ASN A 339 10.09 23.12 5.59
C ASN A 339 9.99 21.96 6.58
N ASN A 340 9.94 20.71 6.11
CA ASN A 340 9.96 19.53 6.96
C ASN A 340 10.61 18.35 6.23
N THR A 341 11.74 17.85 6.72
CA THR A 341 12.47 16.74 6.10
C THR A 341 11.85 15.36 6.36
N ASP A 342 10.86 15.29 7.26
CA ASP A 342 10.02 14.11 7.55
C ASP A 342 8.78 14.03 6.63
N ALA A 343 8.68 14.96 5.68
CA ALA A 343 7.71 14.93 4.58
C ALA A 343 8.44 14.57 3.27
N GLU A 344 9.27 13.53 3.32
CA GLU A 344 10.16 13.06 2.26
C GLU A 344 9.44 12.21 1.21
N GLY A 345 8.47 11.38 1.64
CA GLY A 345 7.79 10.42 0.77
C GLY A 345 7.12 11.08 -0.44
N ARG A 346 6.54 12.25 -0.23
CA ARG A 346 5.89 13.02 -1.31
C ARG A 346 6.90 13.64 -2.29
N LEU A 347 8.13 13.94 -1.84
CA LEU A 347 9.19 14.45 -2.71
C LEU A 347 9.68 13.35 -3.66
N VAL A 348 9.89 12.14 -3.13
CA VAL A 348 10.34 11.00 -3.96
C VAL A 348 9.25 10.56 -4.93
N LEU A 349 7.98 10.58 -4.49
CA LEU A 349 6.84 10.25 -5.34
C LEU A 349 6.58 11.31 -6.41
N ALA A 350 6.73 12.59 -6.10
CA ALA A 350 6.58 13.69 -7.06
C ALA A 350 7.48 13.50 -8.29
N ASP A 351 8.73 13.11 -8.08
CA ASP A 351 9.65 12.75 -9.15
C ASP A 351 9.17 11.49 -9.90
N GLY A 352 8.73 10.46 -9.18
CA GLY A 352 8.23 9.20 -9.76
C GLY A 352 6.98 9.38 -10.63
N VAL A 353 5.98 10.15 -10.19
CA VAL A 353 4.76 10.42 -10.97
C VAL A 353 5.06 11.36 -12.15
N SER A 354 6.00 12.29 -11.99
CA SER A 354 6.45 13.14 -13.09
C SER A 354 7.14 12.31 -14.18
N TYR A 355 7.98 11.36 -13.80
CA TYR A 355 8.61 10.42 -14.72
C TYR A 355 7.58 9.50 -15.41
N ALA A 356 6.62 8.98 -14.65
CA ALA A 356 5.52 8.19 -15.21
C ALA A 356 4.70 8.97 -16.25
N CYS A 357 4.45 10.26 -15.99
CA CYS A 357 3.74 11.12 -16.92
C CYS A 357 4.58 11.48 -18.16
N LYS A 358 5.82 11.95 -17.97
CA LYS A 358 6.64 12.56 -19.04
C LYS A 358 7.36 11.52 -19.91
N ASP A 359 7.94 10.49 -19.29
CA ASP A 359 8.83 9.54 -19.96
C ASP A 359 8.11 8.26 -20.35
N LEU A 360 7.16 7.81 -19.52
CA LEU A 360 6.40 6.59 -19.79
C LEU A 360 5.09 6.86 -20.53
N GLY A 361 4.64 8.12 -20.61
CA GLY A 361 3.40 8.48 -21.29
C GLY A 361 2.17 7.78 -20.69
N ALA A 362 2.15 7.60 -19.36
CA ALA A 362 1.04 6.92 -18.70
C ALA A 362 -0.27 7.72 -18.85
N ASP A 363 -1.37 7.04 -19.15
CA ASP A 363 -2.74 7.58 -19.13
C ASP A 363 -3.35 7.52 -17.73
N ILE A 364 -2.91 6.53 -16.94
CA ILE A 364 -3.38 6.28 -15.57
C ILE A 364 -2.16 6.14 -14.67
N ILE A 365 -2.06 6.99 -13.64
CA ILE A 365 -1.00 6.94 -12.64
C ILE A 365 -1.63 6.63 -11.28
N LEU A 366 -1.26 5.48 -10.72
CA LEU A 366 -1.62 5.09 -9.36
C LEU A 366 -0.36 5.13 -8.49
N ASP A 367 -0.31 5.99 -7.49
CA ASP A 367 0.78 6.01 -6.52
C ASP A 367 0.37 5.47 -5.14
N ILE A 368 1.24 4.68 -4.53
CA ILE A 368 1.01 4.03 -3.23
C ILE A 368 2.12 4.38 -2.26
N ALA A 369 1.73 4.80 -1.06
CA ALA A 369 2.68 5.25 -0.07
C ALA A 369 2.23 5.00 1.36
N THR A 370 3.18 4.67 2.23
CA THR A 370 3.05 4.87 3.68
C THR A 370 3.34 6.34 3.96
N LEU A 371 2.38 7.23 3.70
CA LEU A 371 2.71 8.64 3.55
C LEU A 371 2.54 9.45 4.83
N THR A 372 1.39 9.32 5.51
CA THR A 372 1.06 10.21 6.62
C THR A 372 0.55 9.48 7.85
N GLY A 373 0.96 9.94 9.04
CA GLY A 373 0.28 9.54 10.28
C GLY A 373 -1.18 10.01 10.33
N ALA A 374 -1.52 11.06 9.57
CA ALA A 374 -2.87 11.60 9.47
C ALA A 374 -3.86 10.65 8.79
N GLN A 375 -3.41 9.80 7.86
CA GLN A 375 -4.25 8.75 7.27
C GLN A 375 -4.91 7.90 8.35
N GLY A 376 -4.14 7.47 9.36
CA GLY A 376 -4.64 6.66 10.46
C GLY A 376 -5.68 7.37 11.35
N ILE A 377 -5.67 8.71 11.37
CA ILE A 377 -6.69 9.52 12.05
C ILE A 377 -7.93 9.64 11.17
N ALA A 378 -7.76 9.85 9.86
CA ALA A 378 -8.86 10.07 8.93
C ALA A 378 -9.66 8.80 8.61
N THR A 379 -8.98 7.69 8.33
CA THR A 379 -9.60 6.44 7.82
C THR A 379 -9.34 5.23 8.72
N GLY A 380 -8.56 5.40 9.79
CA GLY A 380 -8.29 4.34 10.76
C GLY A 380 -7.18 3.37 10.32
N LYS A 381 -7.12 2.22 10.98
CA LYS A 381 -5.99 1.27 10.86
C LYS A 381 -6.17 0.21 9.78
N TYR A 382 -7.38 0.03 9.28
CA TYR A 382 -7.73 -1.05 8.35
C TYR A 382 -8.02 -0.54 6.94
N HIS A 383 -8.42 0.72 6.80
CA HIS A 383 -8.73 1.34 5.52
C HIS A 383 -7.56 2.20 5.07
N ALA A 384 -7.10 1.97 3.85
CA ALA A 384 -6.27 2.94 3.16
C ALA A 384 -7.10 4.17 2.82
N ALA A 385 -6.43 5.31 2.72
CA ALA A 385 -7.05 6.53 2.23
C ALA A 385 -6.81 6.63 0.72
N VAL A 386 -7.89 6.79 -0.06
CA VAL A 386 -7.79 7.11 -1.50
C VAL A 386 -8.07 8.58 -1.75
N LEU A 387 -7.28 9.19 -2.62
CA LEU A 387 -7.47 10.54 -3.13
C LEU A 387 -7.26 10.51 -4.65
N THR A 388 -8.20 11.04 -5.43
CA THR A 388 -8.12 10.96 -6.90
C THR A 388 -8.82 12.12 -7.56
N ASN A 389 -8.39 12.46 -8.78
CA ASN A 389 -9.06 13.42 -9.65
C ASN A 389 -10.31 12.85 -10.36
N SER A 390 -10.67 11.58 -10.12
CA SER A 390 -11.78 10.92 -10.79
C SER A 390 -12.70 10.19 -9.82
N ALA A 391 -13.96 10.62 -9.75
CA ALA A 391 -14.99 9.97 -8.93
C ALA A 391 -15.26 8.51 -9.33
N GLU A 392 -15.11 8.18 -10.62
CA GLU A 392 -15.22 6.80 -11.11
C GLU A 392 -14.13 5.91 -10.51
N TRP A 393 -12.88 6.38 -10.55
CA TRP A 393 -11.75 5.63 -10.00
C TRP A 393 -11.78 5.57 -8.48
N GLU A 394 -12.30 6.59 -7.80
CA GLU A 394 -12.56 6.55 -6.37
C GLU A 394 -13.48 5.38 -6.01
N ALA A 395 -14.64 5.30 -6.68
CA ALA A 395 -15.61 4.23 -6.48
C ALA A 395 -15.03 2.85 -6.85
N ALA A 396 -14.26 2.78 -7.93
CA ALA A 396 -13.56 1.57 -8.35
C ALA A 396 -12.57 1.09 -7.28
N CYS A 397 -11.81 1.99 -6.68
CA CYS A 397 -10.88 1.67 -5.59
C CYS A 397 -11.61 1.13 -4.36
N VAL A 398 -12.68 1.79 -3.91
CA VAL A 398 -13.48 1.31 -2.76
C VAL A 398 -14.05 -0.09 -3.03
N LYS A 399 -14.56 -0.32 -4.25
CA LYS A 399 -15.09 -1.63 -4.67
C LYS A 399 -13.98 -2.69 -4.72
N ALA A 400 -12.82 -2.38 -5.28
CA ALA A 400 -11.67 -3.28 -5.33
C ALA A 400 -11.20 -3.65 -3.92
N GLY A 401 -11.08 -2.67 -3.02
CA GLY A 401 -10.68 -2.88 -1.63
C GLY A 401 -11.66 -3.77 -0.87
N THR A 402 -12.96 -3.58 -1.10
CA THR A 402 -14.01 -4.44 -0.52
C THR A 402 -13.93 -5.88 -1.04
N ARG A 403 -13.60 -6.07 -2.33
CA ARG A 403 -13.50 -7.40 -2.97
C ARG A 403 -12.21 -8.15 -2.62
N CYS A 404 -11.10 -7.45 -2.36
CA CYS A 404 -9.82 -8.09 -2.03
C CYS A 404 -9.51 -8.14 -0.53
N GLY A 405 -10.26 -7.39 0.28
CA GLY A 405 -10.04 -7.28 1.72
C GLY A 405 -8.93 -6.31 2.13
N ASP A 406 -8.27 -5.62 1.18
CA ASP A 406 -7.42 -4.45 1.44
C ASP A 406 -8.32 -3.21 1.36
N LEU A 407 -8.99 -2.88 2.47
CA LEU A 407 -10.06 -1.86 2.48
C LEU A 407 -9.55 -0.47 2.12
N VAL A 408 -10.41 0.32 1.50
CA VAL A 408 -10.12 1.69 1.04
C VAL A 408 -11.30 2.60 1.38
N HIS A 409 -11.02 3.84 1.79
CA HIS A 409 -12.01 4.88 2.02
C HIS A 409 -11.55 6.22 1.43
N PRO A 410 -12.44 6.99 0.79
CA PRO A 410 -12.07 8.25 0.15
C PRO A 410 -11.72 9.37 1.13
N LEU A 411 -10.81 10.23 0.68
CA LEU A 411 -10.49 11.54 1.22
C LEU A 411 -11.12 12.65 0.36
N VAL A 412 -11.05 13.89 0.85
CA VAL A 412 -11.58 15.05 0.12
C VAL A 412 -10.58 15.50 -0.94
N TYR A 413 -10.92 15.32 -2.23
CA TYR A 413 -10.21 15.93 -3.35
C TYR A 413 -10.74 17.34 -3.62
N CYS A 414 -9.95 18.36 -3.24
CA CYS A 414 -10.30 19.77 -3.44
C CYS A 414 -9.02 20.62 -3.53
N PRO A 415 -8.31 20.57 -4.67
CA PRO A 415 -7.05 21.30 -4.86
C PRO A 415 -7.16 22.80 -4.56
N GLU A 416 -8.27 23.42 -4.93
CA GLU A 416 -8.55 24.86 -4.79
C GLU A 416 -8.68 25.33 -3.33
N LEU A 417 -9.01 24.44 -2.38
CA LEU A 417 -9.10 24.77 -0.95
C LEU A 417 -7.87 24.32 -0.16
N HIS A 418 -7.20 23.25 -0.61
CA HIS A 418 -6.15 22.60 0.18
C HIS A 418 -4.74 22.92 -0.32
N PHE A 419 -4.54 23.29 -1.59
CA PHE A 419 -3.18 23.47 -2.14
C PHE A 419 -2.50 24.75 -1.65
N SER A 420 -3.26 25.76 -1.22
CA SER A 420 -2.73 26.99 -0.60
C SER A 420 -1.92 26.72 0.67
N GLU A 421 -2.10 25.56 1.31
CA GLU A 421 -1.30 25.11 2.46
C GLU A 421 0.21 24.99 2.15
N PHE A 422 0.58 24.91 0.86
CA PHE A 422 1.96 24.80 0.41
C PHE A 422 2.56 26.11 -0.08
N THR A 423 1.96 27.26 0.22
CA THR A 423 2.49 28.56 -0.22
C THR A 423 3.92 28.79 0.27
N SER A 424 4.82 29.10 -0.67
CA SER A 424 6.19 29.56 -0.40
C SER A 424 6.36 31.01 -0.85
N ALA A 425 7.26 31.74 -0.19
CA ALA A 425 7.64 33.08 -0.61
C ALA A 425 8.81 33.09 -1.61
N VAL A 426 9.52 31.96 -1.76
CA VAL A 426 10.82 31.88 -2.46
C VAL A 426 10.94 30.70 -3.43
N ALA A 427 9.96 29.79 -3.45
CA ALA A 427 9.88 28.65 -4.36
C ALA A 427 8.43 28.50 -4.87
N ASP A 428 8.18 27.57 -5.80
CA ASP A 428 6.83 27.31 -6.29
C ASP A 428 5.92 26.78 -5.18
N MET A 429 6.47 26.04 -4.22
CA MET A 429 5.73 25.50 -3.07
C MET A 429 6.64 25.07 -1.90
N LYS A 430 6.04 24.81 -0.74
CA LYS A 430 6.63 24.09 0.40
C LYS A 430 6.26 22.62 0.36
N ASN A 431 7.02 21.77 1.06
CA ASN A 431 6.71 20.33 1.11
C ASN A 431 5.75 19.91 2.25
N SER A 432 5.62 20.68 3.32
CA SER A 432 4.67 20.42 4.40
C SER A 432 3.68 21.56 4.58
N VAL A 433 2.45 21.20 4.94
CA VAL A 433 1.32 22.12 5.18
C VAL A 433 1.63 23.14 6.27
N ALA A 434 1.05 24.32 6.16
CA ALA A 434 1.10 25.37 7.18
C ALA A 434 0.18 25.04 8.37
N ASP A 435 -1.04 24.59 8.09
CA ASP A 435 -2.01 24.12 9.08
C ASP A 435 -2.13 22.59 9.06
N ARG A 436 -1.82 21.95 10.20
CA ARG A 436 -1.89 20.49 10.35
C ARG A 436 -3.30 19.98 10.62
N ASP A 437 -4.25 20.86 10.92
CA ASP A 437 -5.65 20.50 11.16
C ASP A 437 -6.50 20.60 9.88
N ASN A 438 -5.92 21.09 8.78
CA ASN A 438 -6.60 21.22 7.49
C ASN A 438 -6.29 20.05 6.53
N SER A 439 -6.93 18.90 6.76
CA SER A 439 -6.90 17.74 5.85
C SER A 439 -5.49 17.27 5.40
N PRO A 440 -4.51 17.09 6.32
CA PRO A 440 -3.10 16.90 5.97
C PRO A 440 -2.80 15.66 5.11
N SER A 441 -3.62 14.61 5.17
CA SER A 441 -3.49 13.42 4.29
C SER A 441 -3.89 13.76 2.85
N SER A 442 -4.97 14.53 2.65
CA SER A 442 -5.38 15.02 1.34
C SER A 442 -4.33 15.96 0.75
N CYS A 443 -3.84 16.91 1.56
CA CYS A 443 -2.77 17.82 1.13
C CYS A 443 -1.50 17.07 0.70
N ALA A 444 -1.13 16.00 1.41
CA ALA A 444 0.03 15.19 1.06
C ALA A 444 -0.08 14.55 -0.33
N GLY A 445 -1.26 14.02 -0.68
CA GLY A 445 -1.54 13.55 -2.04
C GLY A 445 -1.54 14.69 -3.05
N LEU A 446 -2.18 15.83 -2.74
CA LEU A 446 -2.23 16.99 -3.65
C LEU A 446 -0.85 17.56 -3.97
N PHE A 447 0.10 17.50 -3.03
CA PHE A 447 1.50 17.82 -3.30
C PHE A 447 2.02 16.98 -4.48
N ILE A 448 1.82 15.65 -4.45
CA ILE A 448 2.25 14.72 -5.49
C ILE A 448 1.57 15.04 -6.82
N ALA A 449 0.24 15.19 -6.83
CA ALA A 449 -0.51 15.55 -8.04
C ALA A 449 -0.09 16.87 -8.66
N SER A 450 0.32 17.84 -7.84
CA SER A 450 0.76 19.14 -8.37
C SER A 450 1.96 18.99 -9.31
N HIS A 451 2.76 17.93 -9.21
CA HIS A 451 3.93 17.69 -10.06
C HIS A 451 3.62 17.10 -11.43
N ILE A 452 2.40 16.56 -11.62
CA ILE A 452 1.85 16.22 -12.95
C ILE A 452 0.89 17.29 -13.48
N GLY A 453 0.35 18.13 -12.61
CA GLY A 453 -0.61 19.20 -12.94
C GLY A 453 -2.05 18.79 -12.62
N PHE A 454 -2.82 19.70 -12.01
CA PHE A 454 -4.22 19.42 -11.66
C PHE A 454 -5.16 19.43 -12.88
N ASP A 455 -4.71 20.02 -13.99
CA ASP A 455 -5.35 20.06 -15.30
C ASP A 455 -4.90 18.92 -16.23
N TRP A 456 -4.04 18.02 -15.73
CA TRP A 456 -3.60 16.86 -16.50
C TRP A 456 -4.79 15.97 -16.90
N PRO A 457 -4.94 15.62 -18.19
CA PRO A 457 -6.15 14.95 -18.69
C PRO A 457 -6.25 13.46 -18.33
N GLY A 458 -5.18 12.87 -17.78
CA GLY A 458 -5.16 11.48 -17.35
C GLY A 458 -5.82 11.27 -16.00
N VAL A 459 -5.82 10.01 -15.55
CA VAL A 459 -6.37 9.62 -14.25
C VAL A 459 -5.26 9.47 -13.24
N TRP A 460 -5.37 10.15 -12.11
CA TRP A 460 -4.44 10.03 -11.00
C TRP A 460 -5.14 9.49 -9.75
N VAL A 461 -4.54 8.47 -9.13
CA VAL A 461 -5.03 7.85 -7.90
C VAL A 461 -3.89 7.75 -6.89
N HIS A 462 -4.04 8.40 -5.74
CA HIS A 462 -3.15 8.27 -4.61
C HIS A 462 -3.75 7.36 -3.53
N LEU A 463 -2.95 6.41 -3.02
CA LEU A 463 -3.29 5.56 -1.89
C LEU A 463 -2.31 5.75 -0.74
N ASP A 464 -2.79 6.35 0.35
CA ASP A 464 -2.07 6.38 1.63
C ASP A 464 -2.42 5.12 2.44
N ILE A 465 -1.41 4.27 2.64
CA ILE A 465 -1.50 2.98 3.33
C ILE A 465 -0.72 2.98 4.66
N ALA A 466 -0.38 4.14 5.24
CA ALA A 466 0.50 4.23 6.41
C ALA A 466 0.11 3.34 7.60
N ALA A 467 -1.17 3.33 8.00
CA ALA A 467 -1.65 2.48 9.09
C ALA A 467 -1.96 1.04 8.60
N PRO A 468 -2.68 0.83 7.46
CA PRO A 468 -2.95 -0.50 6.92
C PRO A 468 -1.71 -1.28 6.49
N VAL A 469 -0.54 -0.65 6.33
CA VAL A 469 0.73 -1.36 6.10
C VAL A 469 1.16 -2.17 7.31
N HIS A 470 0.42 -2.18 8.42
CA HIS A 470 0.64 -3.22 9.42
C HIS A 470 -0.57 -3.63 10.26
N ALA A 471 -0.62 -4.92 10.62
CA ALA A 471 -1.61 -5.41 11.57
C ALA A 471 -1.20 -5.08 13.03
N VAL A 472 -2.12 -4.47 13.78
CA VAL A 472 -2.00 -4.30 15.23
C VAL A 472 -2.53 -5.55 15.93
N SER A 473 -1.69 -6.23 16.72
CA SER A 473 -2.13 -7.34 17.57
C SER A 473 -3.07 -6.82 18.68
N PRO A 474 -4.18 -7.51 18.97
CA PRO A 474 -4.98 -7.21 20.16
C PRO A 474 -4.09 -7.41 21.39
N GLY A 475 -3.80 -6.32 22.13
CA GLY A 475 -2.98 -6.34 23.34
C GLY A 475 -1.60 -5.66 23.24
N SER A 476 -1.17 -5.20 22.06
CA SER A 476 -0.02 -4.28 22.01
C SER A 476 -0.46 -2.89 22.49
N PRO A 477 0.16 -2.31 23.53
CA PRO A 477 -0.10 -0.91 23.88
C PRO A 477 0.25 -0.08 22.64
N GLY A 478 -0.76 0.56 22.06
CA GLY A 478 -0.57 1.38 20.88
C GLY A 478 0.54 2.40 21.15
N VAL A 479 1.42 2.60 20.16
CA VAL A 479 2.21 3.83 20.08
C VAL A 479 1.20 4.97 20.12
N SER A 480 1.25 5.69 21.23
CA SER A 480 0.48 6.87 21.64
C SER A 480 -0.53 7.42 20.63
N SER A 481 -1.82 7.20 20.89
CA SER A 481 -2.80 8.28 20.69
C SER A 481 -2.47 9.38 21.71
N PRO A 482 -2.59 10.68 21.36
CA PRO A 482 -2.55 11.73 22.37
C PRO A 482 -3.72 11.49 23.32
N ARG A 483 -3.42 11.13 24.56
CA ARG A 483 -4.43 11.08 25.62
C ARG A 483 -4.96 12.50 25.78
N LEU A 484 -6.25 12.68 25.53
CA LEU A 484 -6.99 13.82 26.10
C LEU A 484 -6.68 13.87 27.60
N PRO A 485 -6.47 15.08 28.17
CA PRO A 485 -6.13 15.20 29.57
C PRO A 485 -7.21 14.53 30.43
N PRO A 486 -6.83 13.74 31.46
CA PRO A 486 -7.81 13.10 32.32
C PRO A 486 -8.60 14.18 33.07
N THR A 487 -9.92 14.07 33.03
CA THR A 487 -10.81 14.80 33.94
C THR A 487 -10.42 14.47 35.38
N PRO A 488 -10.31 15.47 36.28
CA PRO A 488 -9.90 15.21 37.67
C PRO A 488 -10.97 14.35 38.37
N PRO A 489 -10.56 13.32 39.15
CA PRO A 489 -11.50 12.52 39.92
C PRO A 489 -12.09 13.32 41.09
N PRO A 490 -13.32 13.02 41.54
CA PRO A 490 -13.91 13.65 42.71
C PRO A 490 -13.14 13.24 43.97
N ALA A 491 -12.91 14.20 44.85
CA ALA A 491 -12.19 14.03 46.10
C ALA A 491 -13.05 13.27 47.11
N HIS A 492 -12.59 12.10 47.60
CA HIS A 492 -12.99 11.60 48.93
C HIS A 492 -11.95 10.63 49.53
N THR A 493 -11.36 11.11 50.64
CA THR A 493 -11.06 10.46 51.93
C THR A 493 -10.26 9.16 52.02
N ALA A 494 -9.15 9.26 52.76
CA ALA A 494 -8.17 8.24 53.10
C ALA A 494 -8.67 7.10 54.01
N ARG A 495 -8.14 5.88 53.80
CA ARG A 495 -7.86 4.86 54.83
C ARG A 495 -6.63 3.99 54.44
N ARG A 496 -5.94 3.51 55.47
CA ARG A 496 -4.58 2.92 55.54
C ARG A 496 -4.47 1.42 55.11
N PRO A 497 -3.24 0.87 54.97
CA PRO A 497 -2.94 -0.31 54.13
C PRO A 497 -2.86 -1.64 54.89
N GLY A 498 -3.01 -2.75 54.16
CA GLY A 498 -2.73 -4.10 54.67
C GLY A 498 -2.58 -5.15 53.57
N HIS A 499 -1.46 -5.88 53.64
CA HIS A 499 -1.19 -7.23 53.12
C HIS A 499 -0.74 -7.45 51.67
N SER A 500 -0.03 -8.58 51.55
CA SER A 500 1.20 -8.82 50.82
C SER A 500 1.13 -10.13 50.01
N HIS A 501 1.93 -10.18 48.93
CA HIS A 501 2.35 -11.34 48.09
C HIS A 501 1.38 -11.86 47.00
N PRO A 502 1.90 -12.55 45.94
CA PRO A 502 3.11 -12.27 45.17
C PRO A 502 2.85 -12.22 43.64
N LEU A 503 3.88 -11.79 42.94
CA LEU A 503 4.01 -11.64 41.48
C LEU A 503 3.79 -12.95 40.71
N VAL A 504 2.92 -12.90 39.70
CA VAL A 504 2.98 -13.75 38.51
C VAL A 504 2.78 -12.83 37.30
N HIS A 505 3.88 -12.44 36.65
CA HIS A 505 3.83 -11.79 35.35
C HIS A 505 3.81 -12.87 34.27
N PRO A 506 2.80 -12.95 33.40
CA PRO A 506 2.98 -13.62 32.13
C PRO A 506 3.81 -12.69 31.23
N GLU A 507 4.89 -13.23 30.66
CA GLU A 507 5.69 -12.52 29.66
C GLU A 507 4.82 -12.04 28.49
N PRO A 508 4.99 -10.80 28.01
CA PRO A 508 4.36 -10.39 26.77
C PRO A 508 5.11 -11.03 25.61
N LEU A 509 4.45 -11.99 24.95
CA LEU A 509 4.83 -12.45 23.62
C LEU A 509 4.89 -11.24 22.68
N SER A 510 6.10 -10.76 22.39
CA SER A 510 6.36 -9.76 21.35
C SER A 510 6.12 -10.42 19.99
N VAL A 511 4.93 -10.22 19.43
CA VAL A 511 4.56 -10.73 18.11
C VAL A 511 4.97 -9.70 17.06
N SER A 512 5.78 -10.15 16.10
CA SER A 512 6.20 -9.45 14.90
C SER A 512 5.05 -8.67 14.26
N GLY A 513 5.28 -7.38 13.99
CA GLY A 513 4.41 -6.59 13.10
C GLY A 513 4.44 -7.19 11.71
N LEU A 514 3.32 -7.09 10.98
CA LEU A 514 3.20 -7.63 9.63
C LEU A 514 2.58 -6.61 8.72
N SER A 515 3.07 -6.55 7.49
CA SER A 515 2.49 -5.73 6.45
C SER A 515 1.19 -6.27 5.85
N SER A 516 0.25 -5.37 5.56
CA SER A 516 -1.09 -5.71 5.09
C SER A 516 -1.53 -5.06 3.77
N SER A 517 -0.62 -4.56 2.93
CA SER A 517 -1.04 -3.90 1.67
C SER A 517 -0.28 -4.45 0.46
N ALA A 518 -0.95 -5.26 -0.36
CA ALA A 518 -0.45 -5.73 -1.67
C ALA A 518 -1.54 -6.41 -2.52
N ALA A 519 -2.63 -6.90 -1.91
CA ALA A 519 -3.71 -7.55 -2.64
C ALA A 519 -4.56 -6.55 -3.44
N PHE A 520 -4.60 -5.30 -3.00
CA PHE A 520 -5.37 -4.22 -3.65
C PHE A 520 -5.09 -4.09 -5.15
N LEU A 521 -3.81 -4.00 -5.52
CA LEU A 521 -3.39 -3.82 -6.91
C LEU A 521 -3.55 -5.10 -7.76
N CYS A 522 -3.51 -6.29 -7.15
CA CYS A 522 -3.76 -7.55 -7.85
C CYS A 522 -5.24 -7.72 -8.22
N GLY A 523 -6.15 -7.12 -7.46
CA GLY A 523 -7.61 -7.27 -7.64
C GLY A 523 -8.22 -6.37 -8.71
N GLY A 524 -7.44 -5.43 -9.28
CA GLY A 524 -7.91 -4.44 -10.27
C GLY A 524 -7.67 -4.84 -11.74
N SER A 525 -6.82 -5.83 -11.99
CA SER A 525 -6.42 -6.21 -13.33
C SER A 525 -7.15 -7.47 -13.79
N HIS A 526 -8.29 -7.30 -14.47
CA HIS A 526 -9.13 -8.38 -15.01
C HIS A 526 -9.48 -9.52 -14.03
N CYS A 527 -10.35 -9.20 -13.08
CA CYS A 527 -11.33 -10.14 -12.57
C CYS A 527 -12.74 -9.61 -12.87
N LEU A 528 -13.03 -9.43 -14.16
CA LEU A 528 -14.39 -9.60 -14.67
C LEU A 528 -14.64 -11.11 -14.64
N TRP A 529 -15.11 -11.60 -13.49
CA TRP A 529 -15.77 -12.88 -13.42
C TRP A 529 -17.06 -12.75 -14.24
N PRO A 530 -17.33 -13.68 -15.18
CA PRO A 530 -18.57 -13.66 -15.91
C PRO A 530 -19.67 -14.09 -14.93
N ASP A 531 -20.68 -13.26 -14.77
CA ASP A 531 -21.92 -13.71 -14.16
C ASP A 531 -23.05 -13.55 -15.18
N LEU A 532 -23.80 -14.65 -15.30
CA LEU A 532 -25.05 -14.85 -16.04
C LEU A 532 -24.92 -15.18 -17.54
N GLY A 533 -24.91 -16.49 -17.80
CA GLY A 533 -25.23 -17.03 -19.12
C GLY A 533 -26.71 -16.90 -19.47
N GLN A 534 -27.01 -16.26 -20.60
CA GLN A 534 -27.77 -16.81 -21.73
C GLN A 534 -27.49 -15.95 -22.99
N PRO A 535 -27.54 -16.53 -24.20
CA PRO A 535 -26.89 -15.96 -25.37
C PRO A 535 -27.80 -15.00 -26.12
N CYS A 536 -27.24 -13.93 -26.68
CA CYS A 536 -27.74 -13.39 -27.95
C CYS A 536 -26.65 -12.62 -28.70
N PRO A 537 -26.70 -12.63 -30.04
CA PRO A 537 -25.58 -12.37 -30.94
C PRO A 537 -25.38 -10.87 -31.15
N TRP A 538 -24.34 -10.49 -31.90
CA TRP A 538 -24.32 -9.45 -32.94
C TRP A 538 -22.90 -8.85 -33.06
N SER A 539 -22.21 -9.34 -34.08
CA SER A 539 -21.16 -8.62 -34.78
C SER A 539 -21.77 -7.50 -35.65
N LEU A 540 -21.01 -6.41 -35.81
CA LEU A 540 -21.09 -5.37 -36.83
C LEU A 540 -22.16 -4.26 -36.70
N VAL A 541 -21.63 -3.03 -36.58
CA VAL A 541 -22.12 -1.73 -37.10
C VAL A 541 -23.37 -1.08 -36.45
N SER A 542 -23.10 0.11 -35.90
CA SER A 542 -23.99 1.29 -35.73
C SER A 542 -25.06 1.31 -34.63
N SER A 543 -25.05 2.45 -33.92
CA SER A 543 -26.15 3.10 -33.20
C SER A 543 -26.84 2.37 -32.03
N SER A 544 -26.53 2.86 -30.82
CA SER A 544 -27.17 2.54 -29.53
C SER A 544 -28.66 2.92 -29.45
N PRO A 545 -29.55 2.09 -28.85
CA PRO A 545 -30.91 2.48 -28.47
C PRO A 545 -31.09 2.94 -27.01
N GLU A 546 -30.10 2.82 -26.13
CA GLU A 546 -30.27 3.15 -24.70
C GLU A 546 -30.11 4.64 -24.36
N ILE A 547 -29.88 5.49 -25.37
CA ILE A 547 -29.89 6.96 -25.27
C ILE A 547 -31.29 7.54 -25.58
N GLU A 548 -32.23 6.74 -26.12
CA GLU A 548 -33.57 7.23 -26.51
C GLU A 548 -34.58 7.33 -25.34
N TRP A 549 -34.31 6.65 -24.21
CA TRP A 549 -35.19 6.70 -23.03
C TRP A 549 -34.84 7.84 -22.06
N LEU A 550 -33.56 8.23 -21.99
CA LEU A 550 -33.09 9.38 -21.18
C LEU A 550 -33.33 10.75 -21.86
N LEU A 551 -33.50 10.79 -23.19
CA LEU A 551 -33.79 12.02 -23.94
C LEU A 551 -35.29 12.34 -24.11
N ARG A 552 -36.20 11.40 -23.84
CA ARG A 552 -37.66 11.63 -23.93
C ARG A 552 -38.30 12.20 -22.66
N THR A 553 -37.60 12.15 -21.52
CA THR A 553 -38.13 12.64 -20.24
C THR A 553 -37.73 14.10 -19.94
N ALA A 554 -36.79 14.67 -20.70
CA ALA A 554 -36.38 16.08 -20.59
C ALA A 554 -37.18 17.04 -21.51
N LEU A 555 -38.17 16.54 -22.24
CA LEU A 555 -39.00 17.31 -23.20
C LEU A 555 -40.48 17.47 -22.77
N LEU A 556 -40.80 17.36 -21.47
CA LEU A 556 -42.15 17.57 -20.95
C LEU A 556 -42.36 18.84 -20.10
N LEU A 557 -41.36 19.73 -19.97
CA LEU A 557 -41.55 21.05 -19.38
C LEU A 557 -41.12 22.13 -20.38
N GLY A 558 -42.00 22.34 -21.35
CA GLY A 558 -41.81 23.32 -22.42
C GLY A 558 -41.83 24.75 -21.90
N TRP A 559 -40.78 25.51 -22.24
CA TRP A 559 -40.88 26.96 -22.44
C TRP A 559 -39.99 27.37 -23.62
N ARG A 560 -40.63 27.93 -24.66
CA ARG A 560 -39.97 28.68 -25.75
C ARG A 560 -40.27 30.17 -25.53
N PRO A 561 -39.40 31.08 -26.00
CA PRO A 561 -39.77 31.74 -27.25
C PRO A 561 -38.62 31.99 -28.24
N ARG A 562 -39.00 31.75 -29.51
CA ARG A 562 -38.67 32.34 -30.83
C ARG A 562 -37.28 32.93 -31.14
N ALA A 563 -36.81 32.46 -32.29
CA ALA A 563 -35.72 32.94 -33.12
C ALA A 563 -36.03 34.25 -33.87
N PHE A 564 -34.96 34.97 -34.21
CA PHE A 564 -34.76 35.64 -35.51
C PHE A 564 -33.28 35.49 -35.89
N GLY A 565 -33.01 35.11 -37.13
CA GLY A 565 -31.66 34.95 -37.68
C GLY A 565 -31.26 36.07 -38.64
N SER A 566 -29.95 36.23 -38.84
CA SER A 566 -29.29 36.47 -40.14
C SER A 566 -27.77 36.38 -39.97
N PRO A 567 -26.98 35.95 -40.99
CA PRO A 567 -25.54 35.70 -40.87
C PRO A 567 -24.68 36.90 -41.27
N PHE A 568 -23.50 37.04 -40.67
CA PHE A 568 -22.51 38.05 -41.05
C PHE A 568 -21.20 37.42 -41.55
N ILE A 569 -20.72 37.95 -42.66
CA ILE A 569 -19.57 37.55 -43.49
C ILE A 569 -18.28 38.16 -42.94
N PRO A 570 -17.10 37.49 -43.00
CA PRO A 570 -15.81 38.16 -42.82
C PRO A 570 -15.15 38.51 -44.18
N PRO A 571 -14.43 39.65 -44.28
CA PRO A 571 -13.89 40.13 -45.55
C PRO A 571 -12.49 39.59 -45.88
N LYS A 572 -12.23 39.38 -47.17
CA LYS A 572 -10.89 39.25 -47.77
C LYS A 572 -10.29 40.64 -48.05
N LYS A 573 -8.97 40.78 -47.91
CA LYS A 573 -8.15 41.72 -48.69
C LYS A 573 -6.91 41.01 -49.23
N THR A 574 -6.69 41.18 -50.54
CA THR A 574 -5.55 40.79 -51.39
C THR A 574 -4.33 41.70 -51.16
N PRO A 575 -3.15 41.34 -51.71
CA PRO A 575 -2.75 41.91 -53.02
C PRO A 575 -2.07 40.91 -54.00
N GLY A 576 -2.28 41.12 -55.31
CA GLY A 576 -1.32 40.79 -56.39
C GLY A 576 -0.48 42.04 -56.74
N VAL A 577 0.54 42.08 -57.60
CA VAL A 577 0.93 41.33 -58.82
C VAL A 577 2.41 41.67 -59.14
N GLY A 578 3.16 40.76 -59.82
CA GLY A 578 4.34 41.06 -60.64
C GLY A 578 5.37 39.90 -60.66
N ALA A 579 5.35 38.93 -61.58
CA ALA A 579 5.74 38.90 -63.01
C ALA A 579 7.20 38.45 -63.30
N ARG A 580 7.33 37.32 -64.05
CA ARG A 580 8.45 36.79 -64.89
C ARG A 580 9.73 36.31 -64.15
N GLY A 581 10.40 35.19 -64.46
CA GLY A 581 10.27 34.11 -65.45
C GLY A 581 11.41 33.05 -65.27
N GLN A 582 11.21 31.84 -65.82
CA GLN A 582 12.16 30.81 -66.38
C GLN A 582 13.64 30.82 -65.91
N ARG A 583 14.38 29.74 -65.55
CA ARG A 583 14.58 28.33 -65.99
C ARG A 583 15.58 27.70 -64.96
N ALA A 584 15.44 26.44 -64.48
CA ALA A 584 16.09 25.18 -64.92
C ALA A 584 17.58 24.90 -64.52
N ILE A 585 17.78 23.92 -63.60
CA ILE A 585 18.78 22.79 -63.54
C ILE A 585 20.29 23.14 -63.22
N PRO A 586 21.15 22.28 -62.59
CA PRO A 586 21.20 21.67 -61.24
C PRO A 586 22.67 21.75 -60.65
N PRO A 587 23.18 20.86 -59.75
CA PRO A 587 24.32 21.15 -58.85
C PRO A 587 25.71 20.72 -59.37
N PRO A 588 26.76 21.00 -58.58
CA PRO A 588 27.96 20.16 -58.49
C PRO A 588 28.31 19.88 -57.01
N ASP A 589 29.20 18.97 -56.64
CA ASP A 589 29.62 17.65 -57.11
C ASP A 589 30.53 17.12 -55.99
N SER A 590 30.56 15.80 -55.85
CA SER A 590 31.41 15.00 -54.97
C SER A 590 32.77 14.65 -55.59
N VAL A 591 33.80 14.37 -54.78
CA VAL A 591 34.91 13.43 -55.08
C VAL A 591 35.38 12.83 -53.73
N LEU A 592 35.10 11.56 -53.39
CA LEU A 592 35.86 10.30 -53.64
C LEU A 592 37.24 10.26 -52.94
N SER A 593 37.78 9.18 -52.35
CA SER A 593 37.39 7.76 -52.21
C SER A 593 38.40 6.98 -51.32
N VAL A 594 37.90 5.99 -50.56
CA VAL A 594 38.29 4.55 -50.48
C VAL A 594 39.78 4.10 -50.45
N ALA A 595 40.15 3.37 -49.38
CA ALA A 595 40.83 2.04 -49.30
C ALA A 595 41.10 1.74 -47.80
N GLY A 596 40.94 0.56 -47.17
CA GLY A 596 40.88 -0.84 -47.59
C GLY A 596 42.08 -1.63 -47.00
N TRP A 597 41.81 -2.77 -46.33
CA TRP A 597 42.72 -3.89 -45.94
C TRP A 597 43.44 -3.82 -44.56
N GLN A 598 43.11 -4.67 -43.57
CA GLN A 598 43.36 -6.12 -43.31
C GLN A 598 44.59 -6.34 -42.38
N GLU A 599 44.37 -6.82 -41.14
CA GLU A 599 44.60 -8.18 -40.62
C GLU A 599 46.07 -8.55 -40.30
N GLY A 600 46.30 -9.07 -39.09
CA GLY A 600 47.52 -9.80 -38.71
C GLY A 600 47.93 -9.66 -37.24
N GLY A 601 47.63 -10.67 -36.41
CA GLY A 601 48.09 -10.80 -35.01
C GLY A 601 49.56 -11.28 -34.89
N PRO A 602 49.89 -12.14 -33.90
CA PRO A 602 50.14 -11.80 -32.50
C PRO A 602 51.52 -12.30 -31.99
N ARG A 603 51.97 -11.87 -30.80
CA ARG A 603 52.89 -12.56 -29.85
C ARG A 603 53.13 -11.65 -28.63
N ALA A 604 52.83 -12.05 -27.40
CA ALA A 604 53.61 -12.91 -26.49
C ALA A 604 55.01 -12.30 -26.22
N GLU A 605 55.55 -12.13 -25.01
CA GLU A 605 55.42 -12.87 -23.75
C GLU A 605 56.37 -12.23 -22.71
N ARG A 606 56.22 -12.61 -21.42
CA ARG A 606 57.12 -12.43 -20.25
C ARG A 606 57.03 -11.07 -19.53
N GLY A 607 56.60 -10.99 -18.26
CA GLY A 607 57.15 -11.67 -17.06
C GLY A 607 58.20 -10.71 -16.45
N VAL A 608 58.35 -10.39 -15.17
CA VAL A 608 58.03 -10.89 -13.82
C VAL A 608 58.22 -9.61 -12.94
N ASP A 609 57.57 -9.30 -11.82
CA ASP A 609 57.80 -9.88 -10.49
C ASP A 609 57.01 -9.09 -9.44
N ALA A 610 56.64 -9.80 -8.37
CA ALA A 610 55.93 -9.30 -7.20
C ALA A 610 56.89 -8.64 -6.20
N LEU A 611 56.40 -7.64 -5.45
CA LEU A 611 56.87 -7.41 -4.09
C LEU A 611 55.78 -6.75 -3.23
N ALA A 612 55.50 -7.44 -2.13
CA ALA A 612 54.60 -7.07 -1.05
C ALA A 612 55.31 -6.20 0.00
N LEU A 613 54.53 -5.80 1.01
CA LEU A 613 54.88 -5.14 2.29
C LEU A 613 54.81 -3.59 2.23
N ALA A 614 54.24 -2.87 3.20
CA ALA A 614 53.82 -3.21 4.55
C ALA A 614 52.70 -2.26 5.02
N ARG A 615 51.79 -2.81 5.84
CA ARG A 615 50.96 -2.05 6.79
C ARG A 615 51.79 -1.84 8.06
N GLU A 616 51.84 -0.61 8.55
CA GLU A 616 52.38 -0.25 9.87
C GLU A 616 51.22 0.12 10.82
N PRO A 617 51.11 -0.52 12.00
CA PRO A 617 50.24 -0.11 13.10
C PRO A 617 51.07 0.42 14.30
N LEU A 618 50.64 1.49 14.95
CA LEU A 618 51.30 2.02 16.17
C LEU A 618 50.26 2.64 17.14
N PRO A 619 50.55 2.76 18.45
CA PRO A 619 50.00 1.85 19.47
C PRO A 619 49.22 2.54 20.60
N ALA A 620 48.80 1.74 21.58
CA ALA A 620 47.96 2.12 22.71
C ALA A 620 48.73 2.62 23.97
N ARG A 621 48.00 3.44 24.76
CA ARG A 621 48.03 3.69 26.23
C ARG A 621 49.23 4.39 26.88
N VAL A 622 48.96 5.47 27.62
CA VAL A 622 49.33 5.68 29.05
C VAL A 622 48.35 6.67 29.74
N GLY A 623 47.89 6.34 30.96
CA GLY A 623 47.86 7.30 32.09
C GLY A 623 46.54 7.97 32.51
N LEU A 624 45.87 7.42 33.53
CA LEU A 624 44.94 8.12 34.43
C LEU A 624 45.69 9.06 35.40
N PRO A 625 45.01 10.05 35.99
CA PRO A 625 44.94 10.06 37.46
C PRO A 625 43.51 10.22 38.00
N ARG A 626 43.29 9.62 39.18
CA ARG A 626 42.13 9.78 40.05
C ARG A 626 42.20 11.11 40.82
N GLY A 627 41.05 11.71 41.12
CA GLY A 627 40.93 12.71 42.19
C GLY A 627 39.58 13.42 42.25
N SER A 628 38.80 13.13 43.31
CA SER A 628 37.81 13.98 44.02
C SER A 628 36.93 14.93 43.19
N GLY A 629 35.60 14.79 43.15
CA GLY A 629 34.72 14.86 44.32
C GLY A 629 34.33 16.31 44.64
N SER A 630 33.17 16.78 44.16
CA SER A 630 32.19 17.60 44.90
C SER A 630 31.20 18.35 43.98
N ALA A 631 29.92 18.23 44.36
CA ALA A 631 28.85 19.23 44.27
C ALA A 631 28.61 20.00 42.96
N TRP A 632 27.56 19.61 42.22
CA TRP A 632 26.72 20.59 41.52
C TRP A 632 25.32 20.63 42.13
N ARG A 633 25.02 21.81 42.65
CA ARG A 633 23.81 22.18 43.38
C ARG A 633 22.61 22.23 42.44
N ARG A 634 21.47 21.77 42.97
CA ARG A 634 20.13 22.19 42.54
C ARG A 634 20.04 23.71 42.59
N VAL A 635 19.63 24.34 41.49
CA VAL A 635 19.05 25.68 41.51
C VAL A 635 17.54 25.50 41.35
N SER A 636 16.87 25.60 42.49
CA SER A 636 15.45 25.89 42.61
C SER A 636 15.31 27.40 42.83
N SER A 637 14.54 28.08 41.98
CA SER A 637 14.02 29.43 42.26
C SER A 637 12.49 29.42 42.25
N LEU A 638 11.99 30.09 43.27
CA LEU A 638 10.62 30.21 43.78
C LEU A 638 9.79 31.27 43.00
N PRO A 639 8.49 31.44 43.33
CA PRO A 639 7.44 31.89 42.42
C PRO A 639 7.11 33.38 42.53
N PHE A 640 6.35 33.90 41.56
CA PHE A 640 5.58 35.13 41.69
C PHE A 640 4.10 34.88 41.38
N ALA A 641 3.25 35.19 42.36
CA ALA A 641 1.82 35.50 42.23
C ALA A 641 1.69 37.05 42.13
N HIS A 642 0.62 37.74 41.73
CA HIS A 642 -0.80 37.46 41.56
C HIS A 642 -1.48 38.74 40.95
N ARG A 643 -2.71 38.59 40.44
CA ARG A 643 -3.79 39.58 40.13
C ARG A 643 -3.86 40.10 38.67
N GLY A 644 -5.01 40.10 38.00
CA GLY A 644 -6.38 39.89 38.48
C GLY A 644 -7.46 39.66 37.41
N SER A 645 -8.59 39.13 37.92
CA SER A 645 -10.00 39.34 37.55
C SER A 645 -10.49 39.12 36.12
N VAL A 646 -11.24 38.02 35.97
CA VAL A 646 -12.33 37.78 35.00
C VAL A 646 -13.61 38.53 35.46
N PRO A 647 -14.68 38.65 34.65
CA PRO A 647 -15.68 37.57 34.69
C PRO A 647 -16.25 37.13 33.33
N ARG A 648 -16.55 35.82 33.29
CA ARG A 648 -17.35 35.11 32.29
C ARG A 648 -18.78 35.62 32.26
N ALA A 649 -19.40 35.58 31.09
CA ALA A 649 -20.84 35.43 30.95
C ALA A 649 -21.13 34.14 30.16
N SER A 650 -21.79 33.21 30.83
CA SER A 650 -22.51 32.08 30.26
C SER A 650 -23.77 31.94 31.09
N ALA A 651 -24.94 32.14 30.48
CA ALA A 651 -26.22 31.74 31.04
C ALA A 651 -27.18 31.35 29.90
N TRP A 652 -27.65 30.10 29.89
CA TRP A 652 -29.04 29.66 30.22
C TRP A 652 -30.05 30.00 29.09
N LEU A 653 -31.06 29.21 28.70
CA LEU A 653 -31.48 27.80 28.80
C LEU A 653 -32.64 27.67 27.78
N SER A 654 -32.82 26.49 27.17
CA SER A 654 -34.08 25.86 26.71
C SER A 654 -35.33 26.69 26.31
N CYS A 655 -35.93 26.36 25.15
CA CYS A 655 -37.36 26.01 25.07
C CYS A 655 -37.74 25.24 23.80
N TRP A 656 -38.52 24.18 24.01
CA TRP A 656 -39.23 23.33 23.06
C TRP A 656 -40.72 23.70 23.14
N HIS A 657 -41.39 23.97 22.01
CA HIS A 657 -42.82 23.71 21.71
C HIS A 657 -43.11 24.25 20.29
N SER A 658 -43.36 23.39 19.29
CA SER A 658 -44.68 22.85 18.90
C SER A 658 -45.68 23.90 18.41
N SER A 659 -45.89 23.95 17.09
CA SER A 659 -47.11 24.39 16.38
C SER A 659 -47.00 23.90 14.93
N ALA A 660 -47.59 22.74 14.62
CA ALA A 660 -48.77 22.60 13.76
C ALA A 660 -48.50 22.82 12.24
N GLY A 661 -48.68 21.76 11.45
CA GLY A 661 -48.58 21.75 9.97
C GLY A 661 -49.71 22.51 9.26
N PRO A 662 -49.95 22.30 7.94
CA PRO A 662 -50.21 20.96 7.40
C PRO A 662 -49.68 20.65 5.97
N LEU A 663 -49.59 19.33 5.70
CA LEU A 663 -49.95 18.61 4.47
C LEU A 663 -49.65 19.24 3.10
N ARG A 664 -48.86 18.52 2.27
CA ARG A 664 -49.43 17.65 1.21
C ARG A 664 -48.35 16.80 0.53
N THR A 665 -48.58 15.50 0.61
CA THR A 665 -48.13 14.41 -0.23
C THR A 665 -48.46 14.65 -1.70
N LEU A 666 -47.56 14.29 -2.63
CA LEU A 666 -47.79 13.25 -3.64
C LEU A 666 -46.62 13.11 -4.63
N CYS A 667 -46.21 11.85 -4.77
CA CYS A 667 -45.50 11.18 -5.86
C CYS A 667 -44.05 11.56 -6.19
#